data_AF-A0A4W4G866-F1
#
_entry.id   AF-A0A4W4G866-F1
#
_cell.length_a   1.000
_cell.length_b   1.000
_cell.length_c   1.000
_cell.angle_alpha   90.00
_cell.angle_beta   90.00
_cell.angle_gamma   90.00
#
_symmetry.space_group_name_H-M   'P 1'
#
loop_
_entity.id
_entity.type
_entity.pdbx_description
1 polymer ?
#
loop_
_entity_poly.entity_id
_entity_poly.type
_entity_poly.pdbx_seq_one_letter_code
_entity_poly.pdbx_strand_id
1 'polypeptide(L)'
;ERFEPDALALTGALCLVLWLAPGTCQRLDPGAKHPTITTNYGKLRGVKKELNNEILGPVEQYLGVPYATPPIGDRRFQPPEAPGSWPEVRNATQFAPVCPQNLHGVLPEIMLPVWFTDSLDVAATYIQNQSEDCLYLNVYVPTEDGPLTKKHDESTMNRPRDEDIRDRRKKPVMLFVHGGSYMEGTGNMFDASVLAAYGNVIVVTMNYRLGVLGFLSTGDQSAKGNYGLLDQIQALRWLNENIGHFGGDPERITIFGSGAGATCINLLILSHHSEGLFQRAIAQSGSAISSWSINYQPLKYTRILARKVGCTYAETADLVDCLRRKSFRELVDQDIQPARYHIAFGPVVDGDVVPDDPEILMQQGEFLNYDLLIGVNQGEGLKFVDDSGSESEEGISAAAFDYTISNFVDNLYGYPEGKDILRETIKFMYTDWADRDNGEMRRKTLLALFTDHQWVAPAVATAKLHADYQSPVYFYTFYHHCQTETRPEWADAAHGDEIPYVFGVPMIGATDLFPCNFSKNDVMLSAVVMTYWTNFAKTGDPNLPVPQDTKFIHTKPNRFEEVIWTKFNSKDKQYLHIGLKPRIRDNYRANKVAFWLELVPHLHNLHEELLSSTTTRLPPGTTRPPHWKGPGPRTTRLPYPTFPPDLDPEGSERPRFSPFPSDTRDYSTELSVTVAVGASLLFLNILAFAALYYKRDKRHEMRRHRLSPQRGVPANDLAHSQEEEIMSLQMKHSEHDVHHDMEPLRPHDILRPACPPDYTLALRRAPDDVPLMTPNTITMIPSTITGMQPLHAFNTFPTTTGHNNTLPHQHSTTRV
;
A
#
# COMPACT_ATOMS: atom_id res chain seq x y z
N GLU A 1 34.44 85.01 17.55
CA GLU A 1 34.17 86.34 18.15
C GLU A 1 32.68 86.68 18.03
N ARG A 2 32.22 87.71 18.75
CA ARG A 2 31.15 88.68 18.39
C ARG A 2 29.80 88.20 17.79
N PHE A 3 28.74 88.56 18.53
CA PHE A 3 27.42 89.06 18.07
C PHE A 3 26.45 88.15 17.28
N GLU A 4 25.44 87.66 18.02
CA GLU A 4 24.01 87.76 17.64
C GLU A 4 23.60 89.25 17.46
N PRO A 5 22.55 89.58 16.66
CA PRO A 5 21.17 89.52 17.17
C PRO A 5 20.04 89.14 16.17
N ASP A 6 18.93 88.67 16.74
CA ASP A 6 17.51 88.89 16.38
C ASP A 6 17.07 88.89 14.88
N ALA A 7 16.02 88.16 14.49
CA ALA A 7 14.69 88.34 15.08
C ALA A 7 13.67 87.22 14.85
N LEU A 8 12.81 87.11 15.85
CA LEU A 8 11.56 86.37 15.99
C LEU A 8 10.66 86.32 14.73
N ALA A 9 10.26 85.12 14.31
CA ALA A 9 8.85 84.72 14.10
C ALA A 9 8.74 83.20 13.78
N LEU A 10 7.57 82.61 14.07
CA LEU A 10 7.17 81.22 13.74
C LEU A 10 8.19 80.09 14.03
N THR A 11 8.08 79.46 15.21
CA THR A 11 8.37 78.01 15.38
C THR A 11 7.86 77.43 16.70
N GLY A 12 7.53 78.27 17.70
CA GLY A 12 7.00 77.85 19.01
C GLY A 12 5.68 77.07 19.02
N ALA A 13 5.11 76.74 17.86
CA ALA A 13 3.93 75.87 17.71
C ALA A 13 4.29 74.40 17.43
N LEU A 14 5.52 74.06 17.01
CA LEU A 14 5.84 72.68 16.60
C LEU A 14 6.16 71.73 17.77
N CYS A 15 6.67 72.24 18.89
CA CYS A 15 7.17 71.39 19.98
C CYS A 15 6.08 70.82 20.91
N LEU A 16 4.81 71.23 20.78
CA LEU A 16 3.72 70.73 21.65
C LEU A 16 2.92 69.56 21.04
N VAL A 17 3.11 69.24 19.76
CA VAL A 17 2.36 68.17 19.07
C VAL A 17 3.01 66.78 19.22
N LEU A 18 4.31 66.73 19.57
CA LEU A 18 5.11 65.51 19.72
C LEU A 18 4.89 64.73 21.05
N TRP A 19 3.85 65.05 21.82
CA TRP A 19 3.54 64.39 23.10
C TRP A 19 2.16 63.70 23.18
N LEU A 20 1.41 63.62 22.08
CA LEU A 20 0.12 62.92 22.00
C LEU A 20 -0.02 62.01 20.77
N ALA A 21 1.06 61.33 20.40
CA ALA A 21 0.98 60.13 19.56
C ALA A 21 0.87 58.90 20.48
N PRO A 22 -0.29 58.21 20.56
CA PRO A 22 -0.37 56.90 21.19
C PRO A 22 0.33 55.89 20.27
N GLY A 23 1.67 55.83 20.39
CA GLY A 23 2.45 54.83 19.69
C GLY A 23 1.97 53.45 20.10
N THR A 24 1.25 52.76 19.21
CA THR A 24 0.83 51.38 19.35
C THR A 24 2.06 50.48 19.25
N CYS A 25 2.84 50.49 20.34
CA CYS A 25 3.81 49.48 20.65
C CYS A 25 3.04 48.16 20.79
N GLN A 26 2.93 47.45 19.66
CA GLN A 26 2.48 46.08 19.63
C GLN A 26 3.45 45.29 20.51
N ARG A 27 3.03 45.04 21.76
CA ARG A 27 3.61 43.97 22.56
C ARG A 27 3.44 42.72 21.70
N LEU A 28 4.55 42.22 21.16
CA LEU A 28 4.63 40.86 20.63
C LEU A 28 4.22 39.95 21.79
N ASP A 29 2.97 39.48 21.76
CA ASP A 29 2.35 38.82 22.89
C ASP A 29 3.12 37.51 23.16
N PRO A 30 3.69 37.29 24.36
CA PRO A 30 4.37 36.06 24.69
C PRO A 30 3.50 34.80 24.49
N GLY A 31 2.17 34.94 24.53
CA GLY A 31 1.22 33.88 24.19
C GLY A 31 1.30 33.41 22.73
N ALA A 32 1.69 34.28 21.79
CA ALA A 32 1.68 33.99 20.34
C ALA A 32 2.73 32.96 19.87
N LYS A 33 3.74 32.65 20.70
CA LYS A 33 4.71 31.55 20.44
C LYS A 33 4.36 30.24 21.15
N HIS A 34 3.53 30.31 22.19
CA HIS A 34 3.25 29.21 23.11
C HIS A 34 1.75 29.04 23.31
N PRO A 35 1.04 28.57 22.26
CA PRO A 35 -0.40 28.40 22.29
C PRO A 35 -0.80 27.44 23.41
N THR A 36 -1.88 27.77 24.12
CA THR A 36 -2.30 27.02 25.32
C THR A 36 -3.74 26.54 25.16
N ILE A 37 -3.92 25.23 25.09
CA ILE A 37 -5.22 24.56 24.98
C ILE A 37 -5.66 24.04 26.35
N THR A 38 -6.97 23.81 26.53
CA THR A 38 -7.52 23.08 27.68
C THR A 38 -8.17 21.80 27.18
N THR A 39 -7.75 20.65 27.68
CA THR A 39 -8.35 19.34 27.42
C THR A 39 -9.25 18.92 28.59
N ASN A 40 -9.91 17.77 28.49
CA ASN A 40 -10.73 17.21 29.57
C ASN A 40 -9.88 16.86 30.82
N TYR A 41 -8.56 16.69 30.64
CA TYR A 41 -7.62 16.31 31.70
C TYR A 41 -6.82 17.48 32.28
N GLY A 42 -6.66 18.59 31.56
CA GLY A 42 -5.92 19.75 32.06
C GLY A 42 -5.46 20.69 30.96
N LYS A 43 -4.56 21.63 31.30
CA LYS A 43 -4.03 22.60 30.32
C LYS A 43 -2.74 22.10 29.69
N LEU A 44 -2.58 22.31 28.38
CA LEU A 44 -1.39 22.00 27.61
C LEU A 44 -0.84 23.26 26.95
N ARG A 45 0.47 23.49 27.03
CA ARG A 45 1.17 24.55 26.29
C ARG A 45 1.99 23.94 25.15
N GLY A 46 1.64 24.24 23.91
CA GLY A 46 2.39 23.85 22.72
C GLY A 46 3.43 24.89 22.29
N VAL A 47 3.90 24.77 21.06
CA VAL A 47 4.84 25.70 20.41
C VAL A 47 4.41 25.94 18.96
N LYS A 48 4.48 27.19 18.49
CA LYS A 48 4.26 27.53 17.07
C LYS A 48 5.56 27.30 16.29
N LYS A 49 5.51 26.46 15.25
CA LYS A 49 6.62 26.12 14.35
C LYS A 49 6.36 26.68 12.95
N GLU A 50 7.28 27.54 12.49
CA GLU A 50 7.35 27.96 11.09
C GLU A 50 7.98 26.84 10.23
N LEU A 51 7.56 26.72 8.97
CA LEU A 51 8.07 25.71 8.04
C LEU A 51 9.13 26.28 7.09
N ASN A 52 10.05 25.43 6.63
CA ASN A 52 11.10 25.79 5.66
C ASN A 52 10.55 25.88 4.22
N ASN A 53 9.42 26.56 4.03
CA ASN A 53 8.74 26.72 2.75
C ASN A 53 7.82 27.96 2.79
N GLU A 54 8.10 28.96 1.96
CA GLU A 54 7.41 30.27 1.96
C GLU A 54 5.89 30.20 1.66
N ILE A 55 5.41 29.08 1.10
CA ILE A 55 4.01 28.89 0.70
C ILE A 55 3.18 28.20 1.80
N LEU A 56 3.84 27.48 2.71
CA LEU A 56 3.17 26.75 3.79
C LEU A 56 3.01 27.65 5.03
N GLY A 57 1.82 27.64 5.64
CA GLY A 57 1.59 28.33 6.90
C GLY A 57 2.21 27.60 8.09
N PRO A 58 2.49 28.30 9.20
CA PRO A 58 2.96 27.67 10.43
C PRO A 58 1.96 26.68 11.03
N VAL A 59 2.48 25.79 11.87
CA VAL A 59 1.69 24.85 12.67
C VAL A 59 1.87 25.09 14.16
N GLU A 60 0.86 24.75 14.95
CA GLU A 60 1.00 24.58 16.40
C GLU A 60 1.29 23.11 16.69
N GLN A 61 2.38 22.86 17.41
CA GLN A 61 2.80 21.53 17.84
C GLN A 61 2.52 21.35 19.34
N TYR A 62 1.86 20.24 19.68
CA TYR A 62 1.67 19.76 21.05
C TYR A 62 2.31 18.37 21.14
N LEU A 63 3.58 18.33 21.52
CA LEU A 63 4.41 17.12 21.56
C LEU A 63 4.41 16.51 22.97
N GLY A 64 4.42 15.19 23.09
CA GLY A 64 4.48 14.51 24.39
C GLY A 64 3.21 14.66 25.24
N VAL A 65 2.03 14.63 24.60
CA VAL A 65 0.73 14.71 25.29
C VAL A 65 0.32 13.32 25.80
N PRO A 66 0.12 13.13 27.12
CA PRO A 66 -0.30 11.83 27.67
C PRO A 66 -1.74 11.53 27.29
N TYR A 67 -1.97 10.36 26.69
CA TYR A 67 -3.31 9.87 26.34
C TYR A 67 -3.77 8.69 27.21
N ALA A 68 -2.88 8.16 28.05
CA ALA A 68 -3.10 7.08 29.01
C ALA A 68 -2.22 7.26 30.25
N THR A 69 -2.52 6.52 31.32
CA THR A 69 -1.71 6.44 32.54
C THR A 69 -0.51 5.49 32.32
N PRO A 70 0.70 5.76 32.88
CA PRO A 70 1.90 4.95 32.62
C PRO A 70 1.72 3.45 32.94
N PRO A 71 2.01 2.54 31.98
CA PRO A 71 1.75 1.09 32.07
C PRO A 71 2.84 0.33 32.87
N ILE A 72 3.28 0.92 33.98
CA ILE A 72 4.39 0.45 34.82
C ILE A 72 3.91 -0.39 36.01
N GLY A 73 4.80 -1.24 36.53
CA GLY A 73 4.51 -2.10 37.69
C GLY A 73 3.38 -3.08 37.40
N ASP A 74 2.34 -3.07 38.23
CA ASP A 74 1.18 -3.97 38.09
C ASP A 74 0.36 -3.73 36.81
N ARG A 75 0.50 -2.55 36.17
CA ARG A 75 -0.06 -2.25 34.85
C ARG A 75 0.77 -2.78 33.68
N ARG A 76 1.95 -3.34 33.91
CA ARG A 76 2.68 -4.06 32.86
C ARG A 76 1.91 -5.35 32.51
N PHE A 77 1.72 -5.58 31.22
CA PHE A 77 0.85 -6.63 30.68
C PHE A 77 -0.60 -6.50 31.16
N GLN A 78 -1.12 -5.26 31.16
CA GLN A 78 -2.53 -4.93 31.35
C GLN A 78 -3.02 -3.92 30.29
N PRO A 79 -4.34 -3.82 30.03
CA PRO A 79 -4.93 -2.73 29.26
C PRO A 79 -4.51 -1.35 29.79
N PRO A 80 -4.42 -0.32 28.93
CA PRO A 80 -4.14 1.05 29.36
C PRO A 80 -5.34 1.65 30.09
N GLU A 81 -5.05 2.49 31.09
CA GLU A 81 -6.03 3.32 31.79
C GLU A 81 -6.01 4.74 31.22
N ALA A 82 -7.13 5.47 31.30
CA ALA A 82 -7.18 6.90 30.97
C ALA A 82 -6.16 7.71 31.84
N PRO A 83 -5.63 8.84 31.35
CA PRO A 83 -4.63 9.62 32.07
C PRO A 83 -5.25 10.37 33.26
N GLY A 84 -4.54 10.44 34.37
CA GLY A 84 -4.95 11.27 35.51
C GLY A 84 -4.91 12.77 35.17
N SER A 85 -5.94 13.52 35.59
CA SER A 85 -6.03 14.97 35.36
C SER A 85 -4.95 15.77 36.11
N TRP A 86 -4.54 16.92 35.55
CA TRP A 86 -3.54 17.83 36.12
C TRP A 86 -4.06 19.28 36.22
N PRO A 87 -3.86 19.97 37.36
CA PRO A 87 -4.41 21.32 37.58
C PRO A 87 -3.57 22.45 36.96
N GLU A 88 -2.28 22.22 36.71
CA GLU A 88 -1.35 23.22 36.17
C GLU A 88 -1.34 23.25 34.63
N VAL A 89 -0.49 24.09 34.03
CA VAL A 89 -0.26 24.08 32.57
C VAL A 89 0.93 23.17 32.27
N ARG A 90 0.66 21.95 31.79
CA ARG A 90 1.70 21.01 31.34
C ARG A 90 2.32 21.51 30.03
N ASN A 91 3.64 21.59 29.96
CA ASN A 91 4.33 21.88 28.69
C ASN A 91 4.27 20.64 27.78
N ALA A 92 3.92 20.85 26.52
CA ALA A 92 3.85 19.87 25.44
C ALA A 92 4.67 20.39 24.24
N THR A 93 5.93 20.76 24.50
CA THR A 93 6.81 21.47 23.55
C THR A 93 7.99 20.64 23.06
N GLN A 94 8.09 19.38 23.49
CA GLN A 94 9.16 18.44 23.17
C GLN A 94 8.59 17.01 23.20
N PHE A 95 9.20 16.09 22.47
CA PHE A 95 8.79 14.69 22.51
C PHE A 95 8.97 14.09 23.92
N ALA A 96 8.06 13.21 24.30
CA ALA A 96 8.21 12.34 25.46
C ALA A 96 9.10 11.12 25.11
N PRO A 97 9.59 10.35 26.12
CA PRO A 97 10.34 9.13 25.87
C PRO A 97 9.58 8.14 24.98
N VAL A 98 10.31 7.39 24.16
CA VAL A 98 9.74 6.33 23.33
C VAL A 98 9.55 5.04 24.13
N CYS A 99 8.71 4.14 23.62
CA CYS A 99 8.55 2.83 24.24
C CYS A 99 9.82 1.96 24.08
N PRO A 100 10.14 1.08 25.04
CA PRO A 100 11.43 0.40 25.06
C PRO A 100 11.60 -0.58 23.90
N GLN A 101 12.76 -0.52 23.23
CA GLN A 101 13.05 -1.22 21.98
C GLN A 101 14.58 -1.33 21.77
N ASN A 102 15.05 -2.34 21.03
CA ASN A 102 16.48 -2.60 20.87
C ASN A 102 16.87 -2.74 19.38
N LEU A 103 17.57 -1.73 18.82
CA LEU A 103 18.11 -1.76 17.45
C LEU A 103 19.52 -2.36 17.35
N HIS A 104 20.11 -2.81 18.45
CA HIS A 104 21.42 -3.50 18.46
C HIS A 104 21.27 -5.04 18.41
N GLY A 105 20.04 -5.55 18.31
CA GLY A 105 19.74 -6.96 18.07
C GLY A 105 19.72 -7.31 16.59
N VAL A 106 19.35 -8.56 16.26
CA VAL A 106 19.07 -8.98 14.88
C VAL A 106 17.71 -8.42 14.48
N LEU A 107 17.70 -7.43 13.59
CA LEU A 107 16.49 -6.81 13.06
C LEU A 107 15.93 -7.61 11.86
N PRO A 108 14.59 -7.72 11.72
CA PRO A 108 13.98 -8.39 10.57
C PRO A 108 13.92 -7.44 9.37
N GLU A 109 15.06 -7.13 8.73
CA GLU A 109 15.15 -6.14 7.64
C GLU A 109 14.12 -6.36 6.51
N ILE A 110 13.78 -7.62 6.20
CA ILE A 110 12.74 -8.01 5.23
C ILE A 110 11.30 -7.55 5.57
N MET A 111 11.07 -7.03 6.78
CA MET A 111 9.81 -6.43 7.25
C MET A 111 9.92 -4.92 7.51
N LEU A 112 11.13 -4.37 7.59
CA LEU A 112 11.35 -2.98 7.96
C LEU A 112 11.39 -2.08 6.72
N PRO A 113 10.99 -0.79 6.84
CA PRO A 113 11.15 0.16 5.75
C PRO A 113 12.62 0.30 5.33
N VAL A 114 12.87 0.47 4.03
CA VAL A 114 14.24 0.60 3.51
C VAL A 114 14.93 1.84 4.09
N TRP A 115 14.23 2.97 4.16
CA TRP A 115 14.77 4.19 4.78
C TRP A 115 15.14 4.03 6.27
N PHE A 116 14.48 3.11 7.00
CA PHE A 116 14.75 2.85 8.42
C PHE A 116 16.02 2.01 8.58
N THR A 117 16.20 1.01 7.72
CA THR A 117 17.37 0.10 7.74
C THR A 117 18.63 0.76 7.17
N ASP A 118 18.49 1.56 6.11
CA ASP A 118 19.59 2.31 5.51
C ASP A 118 20.06 3.50 6.38
N SER A 119 19.20 4.00 7.29
CA SER A 119 19.48 5.18 8.14
C SER A 119 19.48 4.86 9.65
N LEU A 120 19.88 3.64 10.04
CA LEU A 120 19.78 3.14 11.42
C LEU A 120 20.46 4.05 12.47
N ASP A 121 21.61 4.65 12.16
CA ASP A 121 22.29 5.58 13.09
C ASP A 121 21.44 6.82 13.39
N VAL A 122 20.70 7.33 12.40
CA VAL A 122 19.78 8.46 12.59
C VAL A 122 18.51 8.00 13.28
N ALA A 123 17.92 6.86 12.88
CA ALA A 123 16.77 6.28 13.55
C ALA A 123 17.04 6.02 15.04
N ALA A 124 18.26 5.60 15.39
CA ALA A 124 18.73 5.44 16.76
C ALA A 124 18.66 6.75 17.56
N THR A 125 18.91 7.93 16.97
CA THR A 125 18.80 9.22 17.67
C THR A 125 17.39 9.50 18.20
N TYR A 126 16.34 9.11 17.46
CA TYR A 126 14.94 9.27 17.87
C TYR A 126 14.54 8.35 19.02
N ILE A 127 15.29 7.27 19.28
CA ILE A 127 14.95 6.23 20.27
C ILE A 127 15.95 6.11 21.43
N GLN A 128 16.89 7.07 21.60
CA GLN A 128 17.85 7.04 22.71
C GLN A 128 17.17 7.20 24.09
N ASN A 129 16.11 8.01 24.15
CA ASN A 129 15.37 8.30 25.37
C ASN A 129 14.17 7.36 25.51
N GLN A 130 14.36 6.21 26.17
CA GLN A 130 13.34 5.17 26.33
C GLN A 130 12.79 5.10 27.76
N SER A 131 11.49 4.83 27.88
CA SER A 131 10.82 4.58 29.17
C SER A 131 9.62 3.66 28.97
N GLU A 132 9.22 2.90 30.00
CA GLU A 132 7.89 2.25 30.02
C GLU A 132 6.75 3.28 30.15
N ASP A 133 7.03 4.45 30.71
CA ASP A 133 6.18 5.64 30.59
C ASP A 133 6.38 6.26 29.20
N CYS A 134 5.65 5.73 28.21
CA CYS A 134 5.75 6.09 26.80
C CYS A 134 4.41 6.32 26.08
N LEU A 135 3.27 6.26 26.78
CA LEU A 135 1.92 6.36 26.18
C LEU A 135 1.55 7.83 25.88
N TYR A 136 2.23 8.37 24.88
CA TYR A 136 2.16 9.75 24.44
C TYR A 136 1.81 9.87 22.96
N LEU A 137 1.10 10.95 22.63
CA LEU A 137 0.84 11.37 21.26
C LEU A 137 1.29 12.82 21.02
N ASN A 138 1.46 13.16 19.75
CA ASN A 138 1.92 14.46 19.27
C ASN A 138 0.85 15.01 18.31
N VAL A 139 0.32 16.20 18.57
CA VAL A 139 -0.72 16.85 17.75
C VAL A 139 -0.11 18.01 16.95
N TYR A 140 -0.38 18.02 15.65
CA TYR A 140 0.08 19.03 14.68
C TYR A 140 -1.15 19.75 14.10
N VAL A 141 -1.37 21.01 14.50
CA VAL A 141 -2.55 21.81 14.14
C VAL A 141 -2.15 22.90 13.13
N PRO A 142 -2.76 22.97 11.93
CA PRO A 142 -2.42 24.00 10.96
C PRO A 142 -3.07 25.35 11.30
N THR A 143 -2.29 26.43 11.25
CA THR A 143 -2.79 27.78 11.48
C THR A 143 -3.44 28.40 10.23
N GLU A 144 -4.27 29.41 10.42
CA GLU A 144 -4.99 30.10 9.33
C GLU A 144 -4.16 31.26 8.72
N ASP A 145 -2.91 31.44 9.16
CA ASP A 145 -2.02 32.54 8.75
C ASP A 145 -1.40 32.37 7.35
N GLY A 146 -1.48 31.16 6.78
CA GLY A 146 -0.76 30.79 5.55
C GLY A 146 -1.33 31.41 4.26
N PRO A 147 -0.49 31.60 3.22
CA PRO A 147 -0.96 32.04 1.89
C PRO A 147 -2.02 31.11 1.26
N LEU A 148 -1.99 29.82 1.59
CA LEU A 148 -2.96 28.81 1.13
C LEU A 148 -4.27 28.79 1.93
N THR A 149 -4.32 29.40 3.13
CA THR A 149 -5.49 29.38 4.03
C THR A 149 -6.22 30.72 4.12
N LYS A 150 -5.58 31.84 3.76
CA LYS A 150 -6.21 33.17 3.69
C LYS A 150 -7.27 33.25 2.59
N LYS A 151 -8.54 33.38 2.97
CA LYS A 151 -9.65 33.68 2.05
C LYS A 151 -9.43 35.03 1.37
N HIS A 152 -9.29 35.02 0.05
CA HIS A 152 -9.51 36.19 -0.79
C HIS A 152 -11.02 36.40 -1.02
N ASP A 153 -11.78 36.74 0.04
CA ASP A 153 -13.11 37.33 -0.15
C ASP A 153 -13.66 38.06 1.10
N GLU A 154 -13.54 39.38 1.14
CA GLU A 154 -14.33 40.25 2.04
C GLU A 154 -15.63 40.77 1.36
N SER A 155 -15.92 40.34 0.12
CA SER A 155 -16.92 41.02 -0.74
C SER A 155 -18.32 40.38 -0.77
N THR A 156 -18.47 39.12 -0.34
CA THR A 156 -19.65 38.29 -0.65
C THR A 156 -20.59 38.01 0.55
N MET A 157 -20.80 39.00 1.44
CA MET A 157 -21.64 38.86 2.66
C MET A 157 -23.18 38.75 2.42
N ASN A 158 -23.65 38.36 1.22
CA ASN A 158 -25.06 38.38 0.84
C ASN A 158 -25.47 37.25 -0.14
N ARG A 159 -25.06 36.00 0.16
CA ARG A 159 -25.65 34.79 -0.44
C ARG A 159 -26.12 33.81 0.64
N PRO A 160 -27.12 32.95 0.36
CA PRO A 160 -27.46 31.84 1.24
C PRO A 160 -26.24 30.95 1.50
N ARG A 161 -26.18 30.34 2.69
CA ARG A 161 -25.12 29.40 3.04
C ARG A 161 -25.40 28.03 2.44
N ASP A 162 -24.98 27.83 1.20
CA ASP A 162 -24.59 26.49 0.75
C ASP A 162 -23.31 26.09 1.53
N GLU A 163 -23.27 24.89 2.10
CA GLU A 163 -22.14 24.44 2.93
C GLU A 163 -20.89 24.13 2.08
N ASP A 164 -20.04 25.13 1.85
CA ASP A 164 -18.65 24.84 1.48
C ASP A 164 -17.99 24.06 2.63
N ILE A 165 -17.48 22.87 2.32
CA ILE A 165 -16.77 21.98 3.26
C ILE A 165 -15.58 22.70 3.91
N ARG A 166 -15.04 23.74 3.25
CA ARG A 166 -13.96 24.61 3.75
C ARG A 166 -14.40 25.59 4.85
N ASP A 167 -15.71 25.78 5.05
CA ASP A 167 -16.29 26.71 6.04
C ASP A 167 -16.71 26.01 7.36
N ARG A 168 -16.60 24.68 7.43
CA ARG A 168 -16.74 23.93 8.69
C ARG A 168 -15.56 24.25 9.60
N ARG A 169 -15.82 24.98 10.70
CA ARG A 169 -14.82 25.41 11.70
C ARG A 169 -13.97 24.30 12.34
N LYS A 170 -14.38 23.04 12.23
CA LYS A 170 -13.61 21.87 12.69
C LYS A 170 -12.89 21.22 11.51
N LYS A 171 -11.59 20.97 11.67
CA LYS A 171 -10.72 20.34 10.67
C LYS A 171 -10.79 18.81 10.77
N PRO A 172 -10.68 18.04 9.67
CA PRO A 172 -10.50 16.59 9.73
C PRO A 172 -9.24 16.22 10.52
N VAL A 173 -9.22 15.01 11.06
CA VAL A 173 -8.13 14.49 11.90
C VAL A 173 -7.53 13.26 11.24
N MET A 174 -6.20 13.20 11.13
CA MET A 174 -5.47 12.03 10.63
C MET A 174 -4.55 11.48 11.72
N LEU A 175 -4.84 10.28 12.26
CA LEU A 175 -4.00 9.60 13.25
C LEU A 175 -3.05 8.63 12.55
N PHE A 176 -1.74 8.88 12.67
CA PHE A 176 -0.69 7.98 12.19
C PHE A 176 -0.31 6.94 13.25
N VAL A 177 -0.44 5.67 12.88
CA VAL A 177 0.11 4.51 13.59
C VAL A 177 1.37 4.06 12.84
N HIS A 178 2.54 4.17 13.49
CA HIS A 178 3.81 3.86 12.85
C HIS A 178 4.00 2.36 12.59
N GLY A 179 4.87 2.04 11.64
CA GLY A 179 5.34 0.69 11.36
C GLY A 179 6.58 0.30 12.18
N GLY A 180 7.32 -0.67 11.63
CA GLY A 180 8.31 -1.49 12.32
C GLY A 180 7.93 -2.96 12.12
N SER A 181 8.36 -3.81 13.05
CA SER A 181 7.99 -5.24 13.15
C SER A 181 7.17 -5.54 14.42
N TYR A 182 6.42 -4.54 14.90
CA TYR A 182 5.87 -4.39 16.26
C TYR A 182 6.91 -4.27 17.39
N MET A 183 8.20 -4.55 17.13
CA MET A 183 9.28 -4.55 18.12
C MET A 183 9.94 -3.16 18.31
N GLU A 184 9.94 -2.32 17.27
CA GLU A 184 10.60 -1.01 17.21
C GLU A 184 9.78 0.04 16.45
N GLY A 185 10.25 1.29 16.48
CA GLY A 185 9.62 2.46 15.87
C GLY A 185 9.15 3.50 16.90
N THR A 186 8.73 4.68 16.40
CA THR A 186 8.09 5.73 17.20
C THR A 186 7.34 6.71 16.31
N GLY A 187 6.20 7.24 16.76
CA GLY A 187 5.52 8.36 16.10
C GLY A 187 6.35 9.66 16.07
N ASN A 188 7.43 9.74 16.86
CA ASN A 188 8.32 10.91 16.93
C ASN A 188 9.20 11.06 15.67
N MET A 189 9.40 10.00 14.89
CA MET A 189 10.17 10.02 13.63
C MET A 189 9.46 10.79 12.49
N PHE A 190 8.16 11.02 12.62
CA PHE A 190 7.30 11.48 11.53
C PHE A 190 6.83 12.92 11.80
N ASP A 191 7.56 13.91 11.31
CA ASP A 191 7.16 15.32 11.42
C ASP A 191 5.99 15.63 10.47
N ALA A 192 4.77 15.55 11.01
CA ALA A 192 3.55 15.76 10.25
C ALA A 192 3.21 17.23 9.96
N SER A 193 4.10 18.18 10.29
CA SER A 193 3.84 19.61 10.12
C SER A 193 3.52 20.01 8.67
N VAL A 194 4.21 19.42 7.68
CA VAL A 194 3.95 19.70 6.26
C VAL A 194 2.59 19.16 5.83
N LEU A 195 2.27 17.89 6.15
CA LEU A 195 0.98 17.28 5.86
C LEU A 195 -0.19 18.05 6.50
N ALA A 196 -0.02 18.52 7.74
CA ALA A 196 -1.01 19.35 8.42
C ALA A 196 -1.22 20.69 7.69
N ALA A 197 -0.13 21.44 7.43
CA ALA A 197 -0.18 22.76 6.80
C ALA A 197 -0.67 22.73 5.35
N TYR A 198 -0.18 21.78 4.55
CA TYR A 198 -0.61 21.58 3.16
C TYR A 198 -2.05 21.06 3.08
N GLY A 199 -2.40 20.09 3.92
CA GLY A 199 -3.71 19.46 3.94
C GLY A 199 -4.84 20.32 4.50
N ASN A 200 -4.52 21.28 5.39
CA ASN A 200 -5.47 21.93 6.29
C ASN A 200 -6.27 20.88 7.11
N VAL A 201 -5.55 19.90 7.65
CA VAL A 201 -6.03 18.83 8.53
C VAL A 201 -5.20 18.83 9.81
N ILE A 202 -5.76 18.38 10.93
CA ILE A 202 -4.95 18.08 12.12
C ILE A 202 -4.34 16.71 11.90
N VAL A 203 -3.03 16.59 12.08
CA VAL A 203 -2.35 15.28 12.08
C VAL A 203 -1.91 14.95 13.49
N VAL A 204 -2.01 13.68 13.86
CA VAL A 204 -1.58 13.15 15.15
C VAL A 204 -0.63 11.99 14.90
N THR A 205 0.51 11.95 15.58
CA THR A 205 1.36 10.75 15.65
C THR A 205 1.36 10.21 17.07
N MET A 206 1.37 8.89 17.24
CA MET A 206 1.34 8.28 18.59
C MET A 206 2.47 7.27 18.79
N ASN A 207 2.78 6.99 20.07
CA ASN A 207 3.56 5.84 20.50
C ASN A 207 2.63 4.85 21.23
N TYR A 208 2.79 3.56 20.97
CA TYR A 208 2.11 2.46 21.68
C TYR A 208 3.15 1.45 22.18
N ARG A 209 2.83 0.61 23.18
CA ARG A 209 3.79 -0.38 23.69
C ARG A 209 4.22 -1.37 22.59
N LEU A 210 5.52 -1.64 22.56
CA LEU A 210 6.17 -2.45 21.53
C LEU A 210 6.66 -3.80 22.07
N GLY A 211 6.85 -4.74 21.15
CA GLY A 211 7.42 -6.07 21.36
C GLY A 211 6.85 -6.78 22.59
N VAL A 212 7.73 -7.23 23.48
CA VAL A 212 7.38 -7.91 24.73
C VAL A 212 6.36 -7.11 25.56
N LEU A 213 6.53 -5.80 25.69
CA LEU A 213 5.70 -4.97 26.57
C LEU A 213 4.30 -4.70 25.98
N GLY A 214 4.20 -4.67 24.64
CA GLY A 214 2.94 -4.49 23.92
C GLY A 214 2.18 -5.78 23.63
N PHE A 215 2.87 -6.91 23.52
CA PHE A 215 2.34 -8.10 22.84
C PHE A 215 2.74 -9.45 23.46
N LEU A 216 3.33 -9.48 24.65
CA LEU A 216 3.49 -10.72 25.39
C LEU A 216 2.11 -11.34 25.71
N SER A 217 1.94 -12.61 25.37
CA SER A 217 0.73 -13.37 25.68
C SER A 217 1.08 -14.78 26.15
N THR A 218 0.29 -15.30 27.09
CA THR A 218 0.34 -16.69 27.56
C THR A 218 -0.66 -17.60 26.83
N GLY A 219 -1.50 -17.06 25.95
CA GLY A 219 -2.62 -17.79 25.35
C GLY A 219 -3.72 -18.16 26.36
N ASP A 220 -3.74 -17.48 27.52
CA ASP A 220 -4.71 -17.65 28.58
C ASP A 220 -4.95 -16.30 29.30
N GLN A 221 -5.72 -16.32 30.40
CA GLN A 221 -6.10 -15.10 31.12
C GLN A 221 -4.96 -14.44 31.92
N SER A 222 -3.79 -15.08 32.08
CA SER A 222 -2.67 -14.53 32.86
C SER A 222 -2.00 -13.33 32.17
N ALA A 223 -1.90 -13.41 30.83
CA ALA A 223 -1.57 -12.30 29.94
C ALA A 223 -2.23 -12.55 28.57
N LYS A 224 -3.33 -11.85 28.27
CA LYS A 224 -4.05 -12.02 27.00
C LYS A 224 -3.20 -11.64 25.78
N GLY A 225 -2.43 -10.56 25.86
CA GLY A 225 -1.73 -9.93 24.74
C GLY A 225 -2.40 -8.61 24.32
N ASN A 226 -2.16 -8.20 23.06
CA ASN A 226 -2.82 -7.06 22.38
C ASN A 226 -2.75 -5.69 23.10
N TYR A 227 -1.89 -5.52 24.10
CA TYR A 227 -1.74 -4.26 24.84
C TYR A 227 -1.36 -3.08 23.94
N GLY A 228 -0.54 -3.32 22.91
CA GLY A 228 -0.19 -2.31 21.90
C GLY A 228 -1.35 -1.90 20.98
N LEU A 229 -2.33 -2.78 20.74
CA LEU A 229 -3.58 -2.42 20.03
C LEU A 229 -4.53 -1.67 20.97
N LEU A 230 -4.66 -2.11 22.23
CA LEU A 230 -5.43 -1.41 23.25
C LEU A 230 -4.90 0.00 23.53
N ASP A 231 -3.58 0.20 23.43
CA ASP A 231 -2.94 1.52 23.47
C ASP A 231 -3.40 2.43 22.30
N GLN A 232 -3.56 1.88 21.10
CA GLN A 232 -4.06 2.63 19.93
C GLN A 232 -5.56 2.94 20.07
N ILE A 233 -6.35 2.00 20.60
CA ILE A 233 -7.77 2.19 20.93
C ILE A 233 -7.93 3.27 22.01
N GLN A 234 -7.07 3.31 23.03
CA GLN A 234 -7.09 4.34 24.07
C GLN A 234 -6.65 5.72 23.55
N ALA A 235 -5.70 5.79 22.60
CA ALA A 235 -5.38 7.03 21.90
C ALA A 235 -6.57 7.53 21.05
N LEU A 236 -7.28 6.62 20.38
CA LEU A 236 -8.51 6.93 19.63
C LEU A 236 -9.64 7.45 20.52
N ARG A 237 -9.88 6.82 21.68
CA ARG A 237 -10.85 7.31 22.69
C ARG A 237 -10.47 8.71 23.18
N TRP A 238 -9.20 8.93 23.51
CA TRP A 238 -8.70 10.25 23.89
C TRP A 238 -8.93 11.31 22.80
N LEU A 239 -8.68 10.97 21.52
CA LEU A 239 -8.92 11.88 20.40
C LEU A 239 -10.40 12.21 20.22
N ASN A 240 -11.28 11.21 20.25
CA ASN A 240 -12.72 11.42 20.14
C ASN A 240 -13.24 12.43 21.21
N GLU A 241 -12.76 12.27 22.44
CA GLU A 241 -13.09 13.13 23.58
C GLU A 241 -12.44 14.53 23.58
N ASN A 242 -11.23 14.69 23.02
CA ASN A 242 -10.39 15.89 23.24
C ASN A 242 -10.01 16.66 21.97
N ILE A 243 -10.02 16.07 20.78
CA ILE A 243 -9.50 16.73 19.57
C ILE A 243 -10.34 17.94 19.15
N GLY A 244 -11.60 18.00 19.58
CA GLY A 244 -12.47 19.17 19.43
C GLY A 244 -11.91 20.45 20.06
N HIS A 245 -11.12 20.35 21.13
CA HIS A 245 -10.47 21.51 21.77
C HIS A 245 -9.34 22.10 20.92
N PHE A 246 -8.72 21.29 20.06
CA PHE A 246 -7.67 21.70 19.11
C PHE A 246 -8.26 22.20 17.78
N GLY A 247 -9.59 22.34 17.68
CA GLY A 247 -10.28 22.65 16.42
C GLY A 247 -10.47 21.44 15.49
N GLY A 248 -10.31 20.22 15.99
CA GLY A 248 -10.53 18.99 15.23
C GLY A 248 -11.98 18.51 15.21
N ASP A 249 -12.26 17.58 14.31
CA ASP A 249 -13.57 16.96 14.14
C ASP A 249 -13.56 15.46 14.50
N PRO A 250 -14.14 15.04 15.63
CA PRO A 250 -14.17 13.63 16.03
C PRO A 250 -15.05 12.76 15.11
N GLU A 251 -15.94 13.38 14.33
CA GLU A 251 -16.75 12.72 13.29
C GLU A 251 -16.00 12.55 11.96
N ARG A 252 -14.74 13.03 11.86
CA ARG A 252 -13.86 12.87 10.69
C ARG A 252 -12.43 12.54 11.12
N ILE A 253 -12.28 11.52 11.97
CA ILE A 253 -11.02 10.84 12.28
C ILE A 253 -10.76 9.78 11.21
N THR A 254 -9.61 9.89 10.56
CA THR A 254 -9.04 8.92 9.63
C THR A 254 -7.80 8.32 10.27
N ILE A 255 -7.72 6.99 10.37
CA ILE A 255 -6.52 6.31 10.85
C ILE A 255 -5.65 5.91 9.66
N PHE A 256 -4.33 6.07 9.75
CA PHE A 256 -3.40 5.66 8.69
C PHE A 256 -2.10 5.09 9.23
N GLY A 257 -1.47 4.20 8.48
CA GLY A 257 -0.22 3.56 8.87
C GLY A 257 0.48 2.89 7.69
N SER A 258 1.73 2.46 7.90
CA SER A 258 2.53 1.73 6.89
C SER A 258 3.17 0.48 7.49
N GLY A 259 3.33 -0.59 6.72
CA GLY A 259 3.87 -1.88 7.16
C GLY A 259 3.07 -2.49 8.32
N ALA A 260 3.74 -2.88 9.41
CA ALA A 260 3.08 -3.34 10.64
C ALA A 260 2.05 -2.32 11.19
N GLY A 261 2.25 -1.01 10.94
CA GLY A 261 1.28 0.02 11.29
C GLY A 261 0.00 -0.09 10.47
N ALA A 262 0.10 -0.37 9.16
CA ALA A 262 -1.05 -0.67 8.31
C ALA A 262 -1.74 -1.98 8.71
N THR A 263 -0.99 -2.99 9.18
CA THR A 263 -1.60 -4.18 9.78
C THR A 263 -2.38 -3.83 11.06
N CYS A 264 -1.85 -2.97 11.93
CA CYS A 264 -2.61 -2.43 13.06
C CYS A 264 -3.89 -1.71 12.60
N ILE A 265 -3.86 -0.90 11.54
CA ILE A 265 -5.08 -0.27 10.96
C ILE A 265 -6.14 -1.33 10.59
N ASN A 266 -5.74 -2.42 9.92
CA ASN A 266 -6.65 -3.50 9.54
C ASN A 266 -7.20 -4.27 10.76
N LEU A 267 -6.40 -4.47 11.81
CA LEU A 267 -6.87 -5.12 13.04
C LEU A 267 -7.78 -4.22 13.88
N LEU A 268 -7.57 -2.89 13.88
CA LEU A 268 -8.46 -1.93 14.51
C LEU A 268 -9.84 -1.88 13.83
N ILE A 269 -9.87 -2.01 12.49
CA ILE A 269 -11.11 -2.15 11.69
C ILE A 269 -11.93 -3.38 12.13
N LEU A 270 -11.26 -4.52 12.37
CA LEU A 270 -11.88 -5.80 12.75
C LEU A 270 -12.16 -5.93 14.26
N SER A 271 -11.90 -4.87 15.05
CA SER A 271 -12.02 -4.91 16.51
C SER A 271 -13.24 -4.12 16.99
N HIS A 272 -14.18 -4.81 17.62
CA HIS A 272 -15.39 -4.23 18.21
C HIS A 272 -15.08 -3.12 19.25
N HIS A 273 -13.90 -3.15 19.86
CA HIS A 273 -13.42 -2.10 20.79
C HIS A 273 -13.18 -0.73 20.13
N SER A 274 -13.08 -0.70 18.80
CA SER A 274 -12.80 0.50 18.00
C SER A 274 -14.05 1.15 17.38
N GLU A 275 -15.22 0.51 17.48
CA GLU A 275 -16.45 0.96 16.84
C GLU A 275 -16.77 2.44 17.12
N GLY A 276 -17.00 3.22 16.06
CA GLY A 276 -17.36 4.64 16.15
C GLY A 276 -16.25 5.59 16.57
N LEU A 277 -15.04 5.11 16.89
CA LEU A 277 -13.91 5.96 17.27
C LEU A 277 -13.25 6.66 16.07
N PHE A 278 -13.36 6.07 14.88
CA PHE A 278 -12.91 6.63 13.60
C PHE A 278 -13.92 6.27 12.50
N GLN A 279 -13.75 6.86 11.30
CA GLN A 279 -14.69 6.67 10.19
C GLN A 279 -14.00 6.19 8.89
N ARG A 280 -12.66 6.33 8.79
CA ARG A 280 -11.89 5.98 7.59
C ARG A 280 -10.53 5.38 7.92
N ALA A 281 -10.04 4.55 7.03
CA ALA A 281 -8.74 3.88 7.15
C ALA A 281 -7.87 4.07 5.91
N ILE A 282 -6.57 4.27 6.10
CA ILE A 282 -5.56 4.19 5.04
C ILE A 282 -4.49 3.16 5.42
N ALA A 283 -4.42 2.06 4.67
CA ALA A 283 -3.48 0.96 4.89
C ALA A 283 -2.40 0.95 3.79
N GLN A 284 -1.20 1.41 4.12
CA GLN A 284 -0.06 1.46 3.19
C GLN A 284 0.80 0.20 3.36
N SER A 285 0.97 -0.60 2.32
CA SER A 285 1.91 -1.73 2.33
C SER A 285 1.77 -2.69 3.52
N GLY A 286 0.53 -3.02 3.90
CA GLY A 286 0.25 -3.96 4.99
C GLY A 286 -1.23 -4.34 5.10
N SER A 287 -1.49 -5.55 5.60
CA SER A 287 -2.82 -6.15 5.79
C SER A 287 -2.82 -7.04 7.04
N ALA A 288 -3.98 -7.45 7.55
CA ALA A 288 -4.11 -8.37 8.68
C ALA A 288 -3.89 -9.86 8.34
N ILE A 289 -3.81 -10.22 7.06
CA ILE A 289 -3.69 -11.61 6.57
C ILE A 289 -2.33 -11.94 5.91
N SER A 290 -1.28 -11.18 6.24
CA SER A 290 0.11 -11.53 5.89
C SER A 290 0.71 -12.44 6.97
N SER A 291 1.68 -13.32 6.65
CA SER A 291 2.25 -14.32 7.59
C SER A 291 2.84 -13.75 8.91
N TRP A 292 3.19 -12.47 8.91
CA TRP A 292 3.74 -11.73 10.05
C TRP A 292 2.72 -10.85 10.77
N SER A 293 1.42 -10.96 10.46
CA SER A 293 0.37 -10.10 11.01
C SER A 293 -0.08 -10.53 12.41
N ILE A 294 -0.11 -11.85 12.64
CA ILE A 294 -0.61 -12.50 13.84
C ILE A 294 0.44 -13.49 14.36
N ASN A 295 0.63 -13.52 15.67
CA ASN A 295 1.42 -14.51 16.37
C ASN A 295 0.54 -15.68 16.81
N TYR A 296 0.50 -16.75 16.01
CA TYR A 296 -0.25 -17.97 16.34
C TYR A 296 0.43 -18.86 17.40
N GLN A 297 1.60 -18.46 17.94
CA GLN A 297 2.36 -19.26 18.93
C GLN A 297 2.84 -18.43 20.14
N PRO A 298 1.99 -17.63 20.81
CA PRO A 298 2.46 -16.66 21.82
C PRO A 298 3.10 -17.33 23.03
N LEU A 299 2.46 -18.38 23.59
CA LEU A 299 2.97 -19.11 24.76
C LEU A 299 4.35 -19.74 24.53
N LYS A 300 4.69 -20.10 23.28
CA LYS A 300 6.02 -20.61 22.91
C LYS A 300 7.09 -19.53 23.12
N TYR A 301 6.91 -18.34 22.54
CA TYR A 301 7.88 -17.25 22.65
C TYR A 301 7.95 -16.67 24.06
N THR A 302 6.80 -16.51 24.73
CA THR A 302 6.71 -16.16 26.16
C THR A 302 7.47 -17.15 27.04
N ARG A 303 7.39 -18.47 26.79
CA ARG A 303 8.19 -19.48 27.51
C ARG A 303 9.66 -19.55 27.09
N ILE A 304 10.08 -19.00 25.93
CA ILE A 304 11.50 -18.84 25.59
C ILE A 304 12.06 -17.65 26.38
N LEU A 305 11.38 -16.50 26.33
CA LEU A 305 11.74 -15.29 27.09
C LEU A 305 11.83 -15.58 28.59
N ALA A 306 10.79 -16.18 29.17
CA ALA A 306 10.76 -16.50 30.59
C ALA A 306 11.92 -17.40 31.03
N ARG A 307 12.38 -18.32 30.17
CA ARG A 307 13.61 -19.10 30.42
C ARG A 307 14.88 -18.26 30.34
N LYS A 308 15.04 -17.38 29.34
CA LYS A 308 16.22 -16.50 29.23
C LYS A 308 16.36 -15.57 30.45
N VAL A 309 15.26 -15.10 31.04
CA VAL A 309 15.28 -14.16 32.18
C VAL A 309 15.15 -14.82 33.57
N GLY A 310 15.00 -16.15 33.64
CA GLY A 310 14.93 -16.90 34.91
C GLY A 310 13.55 -17.04 35.56
N CYS A 311 12.47 -16.70 34.85
CA CYS A 311 11.08 -16.84 35.31
C CYS A 311 10.47 -18.22 34.95
N THR A 312 11.13 -19.31 35.36
CA THR A 312 10.77 -20.68 34.97
C THR A 312 9.68 -21.31 35.84
N TYR A 313 8.50 -20.71 35.84
CA TYR A 313 7.31 -21.22 36.54
C TYR A 313 6.47 -22.13 35.63
N ALA A 314 5.72 -23.06 36.23
CA ALA A 314 4.81 -23.95 35.52
C ALA A 314 3.47 -23.24 35.21
N GLU A 315 2.89 -22.61 36.24
CA GLU A 315 1.69 -21.78 36.14
C GLU A 315 2.00 -20.46 35.42
N THR A 316 1.08 -20.04 34.55
CA THR A 316 1.25 -18.83 33.73
C THR A 316 1.09 -17.54 34.53
N ALA A 317 0.31 -17.55 35.62
CA ALA A 317 0.17 -16.41 36.52
C ALA A 317 1.49 -16.08 37.22
N ASP A 318 2.13 -17.06 37.89
CA ASP A 318 3.43 -16.89 38.55
C ASP A 318 4.53 -16.47 37.55
N LEU A 319 4.49 -17.03 36.33
CA LEU A 319 5.39 -16.67 35.24
C LEU A 319 5.26 -15.18 34.88
N VAL A 320 4.04 -14.69 34.65
CA VAL A 320 3.80 -13.28 34.29
C VAL A 320 4.14 -12.35 35.46
N ASP A 321 3.82 -12.73 36.71
CA ASP A 321 4.18 -11.94 37.89
C ASP A 321 5.69 -11.87 38.13
N CYS A 322 6.45 -12.91 37.77
CA CYS A 322 7.91 -12.83 37.70
C CYS A 322 8.38 -11.85 36.61
N LEU A 323 7.77 -11.88 35.41
CA LEU A 323 8.11 -10.96 34.32
C LEU A 323 7.73 -9.50 34.64
N ARG A 324 6.66 -9.24 35.40
CA ARG A 324 6.32 -7.88 35.91
C ARG A 324 7.41 -7.30 36.81
N ARG A 325 8.16 -8.14 37.54
CA ARG A 325 9.23 -7.72 38.47
C ARG A 325 10.59 -7.49 37.80
N LYS A 326 10.74 -7.82 36.52
CA LYS A 326 11.97 -7.56 35.75
C LYS A 326 12.10 -6.08 35.37
N SER A 327 13.33 -5.61 35.15
CA SER A 327 13.54 -4.36 34.41
C SER A 327 13.13 -4.55 32.95
N PHE A 328 12.69 -3.48 32.26
CA PHE A 328 12.33 -3.60 30.84
C PHE A 328 13.51 -4.03 29.97
N ARG A 329 14.74 -3.61 30.30
CA ARG A 329 15.97 -4.01 29.61
C ARG A 329 16.20 -5.51 29.66
N GLU A 330 16.08 -6.13 30.84
CA GLU A 330 16.15 -7.59 30.97
C GLU A 330 15.16 -8.34 30.07
N LEU A 331 14.04 -7.72 29.69
CA LEU A 331 13.02 -8.31 28.83
C LEU A 331 13.23 -8.02 27.33
N VAL A 332 13.56 -6.77 26.99
CA VAL A 332 13.64 -6.26 25.61
C VAL A 332 15.00 -6.54 24.95
N ASP A 333 16.08 -6.62 25.74
CA ASP A 333 17.42 -6.92 25.24
C ASP A 333 17.59 -8.43 24.94
N GLN A 334 16.52 -9.24 25.07
CA GLN A 334 16.54 -10.67 24.81
C GLN A 334 16.32 -10.96 23.33
N ASP A 335 17.35 -11.54 22.70
CA ASP A 335 17.22 -12.20 21.40
C ASP A 335 16.16 -13.31 21.44
N ILE A 336 15.04 -13.17 20.74
CA ILE A 336 13.96 -14.17 20.65
C ILE A 336 13.58 -14.34 19.17
N GLN A 337 14.33 -15.16 18.45
CA GLN A 337 14.09 -15.40 17.03
C GLN A 337 12.77 -16.18 16.78
N PRO A 338 11.86 -15.68 15.92
CA PRO A 338 10.71 -16.42 15.42
C PRO A 338 11.11 -17.42 14.32
N ALA A 339 10.12 -18.12 13.74
CA ALA A 339 10.29 -18.71 12.42
C ALA A 339 10.45 -17.60 11.36
N ARG A 340 11.18 -17.85 10.27
CA ARG A 340 11.36 -16.85 9.20
C ARG A 340 9.98 -16.43 8.65
N TYR A 341 9.82 -15.14 8.33
CA TYR A 341 8.57 -14.53 7.86
C TYR A 341 7.40 -14.51 8.88
N HIS A 342 7.66 -14.83 10.15
CA HIS A 342 6.70 -14.78 11.25
C HIS A 342 7.22 -13.89 12.39
N ILE A 343 6.36 -13.56 13.35
CA ILE A 343 6.67 -12.69 14.50
C ILE A 343 6.77 -13.46 15.82
N ALA A 344 7.59 -12.96 16.76
CA ALA A 344 7.74 -13.53 18.10
C ALA A 344 6.83 -12.85 19.14
N PHE A 345 6.66 -11.53 19.03
CA PHE A 345 5.75 -10.70 19.82
C PHE A 345 5.09 -9.69 18.89
N GLY A 346 3.76 -9.73 18.83
CA GLY A 346 2.88 -8.89 18.01
C GLY A 346 1.43 -9.34 18.23
N PRO A 347 0.46 -8.83 17.44
CA PRO A 347 -0.95 -9.13 17.64
C PRO A 347 -1.27 -10.64 17.73
N VAL A 348 -2.26 -10.99 18.55
CA VAL A 348 -2.72 -12.37 18.78
C VAL A 348 -4.24 -12.46 18.64
N VAL A 349 -4.78 -13.59 18.20
CA VAL A 349 -6.20 -13.90 18.37
C VAL A 349 -6.43 -14.20 19.85
N ASP A 350 -7.12 -13.30 20.56
CA ASP A 350 -7.36 -13.39 22.00
C ASP A 350 -8.83 -13.63 22.37
N GLY A 351 -9.73 -13.65 21.38
CA GLY A 351 -11.17 -13.79 21.58
C GLY A 351 -11.83 -12.53 22.13
N ASP A 352 -11.18 -11.37 22.02
CA ASP A 352 -11.61 -10.11 22.65
C ASP A 352 -11.26 -8.91 21.78
N VAL A 353 -9.98 -8.52 21.71
CA VAL A 353 -9.49 -7.43 20.85
C VAL A 353 -9.39 -7.88 19.40
N VAL A 354 -9.00 -9.14 19.18
CA VAL A 354 -9.03 -9.83 17.87
C VAL A 354 -9.86 -11.11 18.09
N PRO A 355 -11.18 -11.08 17.77
CA PRO A 355 -12.11 -12.13 18.19
C PRO A 355 -11.87 -13.53 17.58
N ASP A 356 -11.45 -13.59 16.32
CA ASP A 356 -11.14 -14.81 15.57
C ASP A 356 -10.00 -14.50 14.59
N ASP A 357 -9.62 -15.45 13.72
CA ASP A 357 -8.64 -15.21 12.67
C ASP A 357 -9.05 -14.04 11.75
N PRO A 358 -8.16 -13.09 11.41
CA PRO A 358 -8.50 -11.96 10.57
C PRO A 358 -9.05 -12.31 9.18
N GLU A 359 -8.66 -13.45 8.59
CA GLU A 359 -9.25 -13.90 7.32
C GLU A 359 -10.70 -14.33 7.52
N ILE A 360 -11.00 -15.06 8.60
CA ILE A 360 -12.36 -15.47 8.97
C ILE A 360 -13.25 -14.24 9.23
N LEU A 361 -12.75 -13.26 10.00
CA LEU A 361 -13.48 -12.01 10.26
C LEU A 361 -13.74 -11.20 8.98
N MET A 362 -12.77 -11.15 8.05
CA MET A 362 -12.98 -10.52 6.73
C MET A 362 -13.92 -11.32 5.81
N GLN A 363 -13.94 -12.65 5.89
CA GLN A 363 -14.88 -13.48 5.13
C GLN A 363 -16.32 -13.37 5.68
N GLN A 364 -16.50 -13.14 6.99
CA GLN A 364 -17.80 -12.87 7.63
C GLN A 364 -18.28 -11.43 7.40
N GLY A 365 -17.35 -10.48 7.21
CA GLY A 365 -17.66 -9.08 6.92
C GLY A 365 -17.67 -8.17 8.15
N GLU A 366 -17.04 -8.56 9.26
CA GLU A 366 -17.03 -7.84 10.56
C GLU A 366 -16.24 -6.50 10.54
N PHE A 367 -16.07 -5.89 9.37
CA PHE A 367 -15.39 -4.61 9.12
C PHE A 367 -16.34 -3.51 8.59
N LEU A 368 -17.66 -3.72 8.60
CA LEU A 368 -18.61 -2.81 7.94
C LEU A 368 -18.47 -1.35 8.45
N ASN A 369 -18.86 -0.41 7.58
CA ASN A 369 -19.00 1.04 7.83
C ASN A 369 -17.73 1.92 7.68
N TYR A 370 -16.57 1.40 7.28
CA TYR A 370 -15.36 2.21 7.04
C TYR A 370 -15.05 2.44 5.56
N ASP A 371 -14.75 3.70 5.17
CA ASP A 371 -14.07 3.97 3.90
C ASP A 371 -12.62 3.45 3.99
N LEU A 372 -12.12 2.76 2.96
CA LEU A 372 -10.76 2.21 2.91
C LEU A 372 -9.95 2.73 1.70
N LEU A 373 -8.76 3.28 1.96
CA LEU A 373 -7.72 3.48 0.95
C LEU A 373 -6.59 2.48 1.24
N ILE A 374 -6.21 1.67 0.27
CA ILE A 374 -5.22 0.61 0.45
C ILE A 374 -4.30 0.50 -0.77
N GLY A 375 -3.05 0.08 -0.57
CA GLY A 375 -2.14 -0.10 -1.69
C GLY A 375 -0.77 -0.63 -1.29
N VAL A 376 0.07 -0.80 -2.30
CA VAL A 376 1.38 -1.47 -2.22
C VAL A 376 2.38 -0.81 -3.16
N ASN A 377 3.67 -0.93 -2.84
CA ASN A 377 4.76 -0.44 -3.65
C ASN A 377 5.15 -1.50 -4.71
N GLN A 378 5.84 -1.08 -5.78
CA GLN A 378 6.14 -1.93 -6.94
C GLN A 378 6.97 -3.18 -6.62
N GLY A 379 7.86 -3.07 -5.63
CA GLY A 379 8.91 -4.03 -5.30
C GLY A 379 9.25 -4.05 -3.82
N GLU A 380 8.23 -4.11 -2.96
CA GLU A 380 8.31 -4.17 -1.49
C GLU A 380 9.47 -5.06 -0.98
N GLY A 381 9.61 -6.26 -1.56
CA GLY A 381 10.55 -7.30 -1.16
C GLY A 381 12.01 -7.11 -1.56
N LEU A 382 12.53 -5.88 -1.57
CA LEU A 382 13.92 -5.59 -1.93
C LEU A 382 14.93 -6.38 -1.07
N LYS A 383 14.83 -6.24 0.26
CA LYS A 383 15.71 -6.92 1.24
C LYS A 383 15.68 -8.46 1.19
N PHE A 384 14.70 -9.06 0.50
CA PHE A 384 14.64 -10.52 0.29
C PHE A 384 15.62 -11.01 -0.78
N VAL A 385 16.02 -10.17 -1.73
CA VAL A 385 17.03 -10.52 -2.75
C VAL A 385 18.43 -10.01 -2.42
N ASP A 386 18.57 -8.97 -1.60
CA ASP A 386 19.88 -8.48 -1.14
C ASP A 386 20.66 -9.61 -0.40
N ASP A 387 20.00 -10.29 0.54
CA ASP A 387 20.45 -11.45 1.33
C ASP A 387 20.89 -12.67 0.48
N SER A 388 20.60 -12.68 -0.83
CA SER A 388 20.91 -13.79 -1.74
C SER A 388 22.25 -13.65 -2.49
N GLY A 389 23.07 -12.65 -2.16
CA GLY A 389 24.34 -12.35 -2.85
C GLY A 389 24.14 -11.60 -4.17
N SER A 390 23.12 -10.74 -4.25
CA SER A 390 22.68 -10.09 -5.50
C SER A 390 23.47 -8.83 -5.90
N GLU A 391 24.56 -8.51 -5.17
CA GLU A 391 25.55 -7.47 -5.50
C GLU A 391 26.29 -7.73 -6.83
N SER A 392 26.24 -8.95 -7.38
CA SER A 392 26.84 -9.21 -8.69
C SER A 392 26.05 -8.53 -9.83
N GLU A 393 26.76 -7.92 -10.78
CA GLU A 393 26.15 -7.34 -11.98
C GLU A 393 25.42 -8.41 -12.82
N GLU A 394 25.84 -9.67 -12.74
CA GLU A 394 25.20 -10.82 -13.39
C GLU A 394 23.85 -11.22 -12.77
N GLY A 395 23.48 -10.65 -11.61
CA GLY A 395 22.22 -10.89 -10.92
C GLY A 395 22.22 -12.19 -10.09
N ILE A 396 21.12 -12.95 -10.17
CA ILE A 396 20.92 -14.17 -9.37
C ILE A 396 21.19 -15.43 -10.22
N SER A 397 21.99 -16.36 -9.69
CA SER A 397 22.24 -17.65 -10.34
C SER A 397 21.03 -18.59 -10.26
N ALA A 398 20.89 -19.52 -11.21
CA ALA A 398 19.77 -20.47 -11.20
C ALA A 398 19.74 -21.35 -9.93
N ALA A 399 20.91 -21.68 -9.36
CA ALA A 399 21.00 -22.44 -8.11
C ALA A 399 20.55 -21.63 -6.90
N ALA A 400 20.91 -20.35 -6.82
CA ALA A 400 20.46 -19.44 -5.76
C ALA A 400 18.94 -19.19 -5.85
N PHE A 401 18.40 -19.04 -7.07
CA PHE A 401 16.97 -18.92 -7.32
C PHE A 401 16.18 -20.16 -6.82
N ASP A 402 16.58 -21.36 -7.24
CA ASP A 402 15.97 -22.62 -6.80
C ASP A 402 16.06 -22.83 -5.28
N TYR A 403 17.21 -22.49 -4.68
CA TYR A 403 17.42 -22.58 -3.23
C TYR A 403 16.53 -21.59 -2.45
N THR A 404 16.45 -20.33 -2.87
CA THR A 404 15.65 -19.32 -2.17
C THR A 404 14.15 -19.60 -2.29
N ILE A 405 13.67 -20.10 -3.44
CA ILE A 405 12.27 -20.56 -3.58
C ILE A 405 11.98 -21.76 -2.66
N SER A 406 12.91 -22.72 -2.57
CA SER A 406 12.75 -23.88 -1.69
C SER A 406 12.66 -23.44 -0.22
N ASN A 407 13.62 -22.62 0.24
CA ASN A 407 13.61 -22.01 1.58
C ASN A 407 12.33 -21.20 1.87
N PHE A 408 11.81 -20.44 0.89
CA PHE A 408 10.58 -19.67 1.03
C PHE A 408 9.38 -20.58 1.30
N VAL A 409 9.23 -21.65 0.52
CA VAL A 409 8.14 -22.63 0.68
C VAL A 409 8.25 -23.36 2.03
N ASP A 410 9.45 -23.79 2.40
CA ASP A 410 9.67 -24.55 3.65
C ASP A 410 9.36 -23.73 4.91
N ASN A 411 9.66 -22.43 4.91
CA ASN A 411 9.44 -21.55 6.07
C ASN A 411 8.00 -21.06 6.21
N LEU A 412 7.27 -20.86 5.10
CA LEU A 412 5.87 -20.40 5.15
C LEU A 412 4.87 -21.56 5.26
N TYR A 413 5.12 -22.67 4.58
CA TYR A 413 4.19 -23.79 4.50
C TYR A 413 4.64 -25.00 5.33
N GLY A 414 5.92 -25.15 5.70
CA GLY A 414 6.45 -26.34 6.38
C GLY A 414 6.58 -27.58 5.48
N TYR A 415 7.19 -28.67 5.99
CA TYR A 415 7.65 -29.82 5.20
C TYR A 415 6.92 -31.15 5.50
N PRO A 416 5.72 -31.40 4.94
CA PRO A 416 5.09 -32.72 4.79
C PRO A 416 5.43 -33.32 3.40
N GLU A 417 5.11 -34.60 3.22
CA GLU A 417 5.27 -35.29 1.93
C GLU A 417 4.45 -34.60 0.82
N GLY A 418 5.01 -34.57 -0.40
CA GLY A 418 4.29 -34.11 -1.60
C GLY A 418 4.35 -32.60 -1.92
N LYS A 419 5.04 -31.77 -1.11
CA LYS A 419 5.20 -30.32 -1.41
C LYS A 419 6.16 -29.98 -2.55
N ASP A 420 6.85 -30.95 -3.15
CA ASP A 420 7.56 -30.74 -4.42
C ASP A 420 6.64 -30.20 -5.52
N ILE A 421 5.34 -30.57 -5.52
CA ILE A 421 4.35 -30.03 -6.46
C ILE A 421 4.22 -28.51 -6.27
N LEU A 422 4.06 -28.04 -5.03
CA LEU A 422 3.96 -26.61 -4.72
C LEU A 422 5.27 -25.87 -5.05
N ARG A 423 6.41 -26.45 -4.66
CA ARG A 423 7.77 -25.90 -4.85
C ARG A 423 8.12 -25.72 -6.33
N GLU A 424 7.94 -26.75 -7.15
CA GLU A 424 8.18 -26.67 -8.59
C GLU A 424 7.10 -25.85 -9.32
N THR A 425 5.84 -25.78 -8.83
CA THR A 425 4.83 -24.89 -9.43
C THR A 425 5.14 -23.41 -9.15
N ILE A 426 5.55 -23.03 -7.93
CA ILE A 426 6.00 -21.66 -7.62
C ILE A 426 7.20 -21.30 -8.51
N LYS A 427 8.20 -22.17 -8.58
CA LYS A 427 9.36 -22.00 -9.47
C LYS A 427 8.97 -21.87 -10.94
N PHE A 428 8.03 -22.68 -11.44
CA PHE A 428 7.49 -22.57 -12.79
C PHE A 428 6.80 -21.21 -13.02
N MET A 429 5.99 -20.75 -12.05
CA MET A 429 5.25 -19.50 -12.14
C MET A 429 6.13 -18.26 -12.02
N TYR A 430 7.29 -18.32 -11.37
CA TYR A 430 8.24 -17.20 -11.24
C TYR A 430 9.49 -17.33 -12.13
N THR A 431 9.57 -18.36 -12.97
CA THR A 431 10.53 -18.37 -14.09
C THR A 431 9.98 -17.53 -15.23
N ASP A 432 10.76 -16.56 -15.74
CA ASP A 432 10.48 -15.98 -17.05
C ASP A 432 10.91 -16.99 -18.12
N TRP A 433 9.95 -17.60 -18.80
CA TRP A 433 10.22 -18.60 -19.83
C TRP A 433 10.67 -18.02 -21.18
N ALA A 434 10.59 -16.69 -21.36
CA ALA A 434 11.12 -16.01 -22.53
C ALA A 434 12.61 -15.62 -22.39
N ASP A 435 13.09 -15.41 -21.16
CA ASP A 435 14.48 -15.01 -20.85
C ASP A 435 15.06 -15.77 -19.63
N ARG A 436 14.79 -17.09 -19.57
CA ARG A 436 15.04 -17.98 -18.43
C ARG A 436 16.46 -17.91 -17.84
N ASP A 437 17.45 -17.76 -18.71
CA ASP A 437 18.85 -17.89 -18.34
C ASP A 437 19.44 -16.55 -17.83
N ASN A 438 18.72 -15.44 -17.97
CA ASN A 438 19.09 -14.10 -17.46
C ASN A 438 19.00 -13.99 -15.92
N GLY A 439 20.11 -13.60 -15.29
CA GLY A 439 20.20 -13.44 -13.83
C GLY A 439 19.56 -12.15 -13.27
N GLU A 440 19.49 -11.06 -14.05
CA GLU A 440 18.68 -9.90 -13.68
C GLU A 440 17.19 -10.28 -13.62
N MET A 441 16.73 -11.08 -14.59
CA MET A 441 15.33 -11.46 -14.65
C MET A 441 14.96 -12.34 -13.46
N ARG A 442 15.82 -13.32 -13.10
CA ARG A 442 15.67 -14.08 -11.85
C ARG A 442 15.70 -13.22 -10.59
N ARG A 443 16.50 -12.13 -10.54
CA ARG A 443 16.45 -11.15 -9.45
C ARG A 443 15.08 -10.46 -9.36
N LYS A 444 14.58 -9.97 -10.50
CA LYS A 444 13.27 -9.30 -10.59
C LYS A 444 12.11 -10.24 -10.27
N THR A 445 12.13 -11.50 -10.73
CA THR A 445 11.05 -12.45 -10.43
C THR A 445 11.10 -13.01 -9.02
N LEU A 446 12.27 -13.10 -8.37
CA LEU A 446 12.41 -13.50 -6.97
C LEU A 446 11.97 -12.38 -6.01
N LEU A 447 12.33 -11.12 -6.29
CA LEU A 447 11.81 -9.95 -5.59
C LEU A 447 10.29 -9.84 -5.75
N ALA A 448 9.79 -10.08 -6.97
CA ALA A 448 8.36 -10.14 -7.27
C ALA A 448 7.63 -11.25 -6.48
N LEU A 449 8.19 -12.44 -6.36
CA LEU A 449 7.61 -13.57 -5.61
C LEU A 449 7.30 -13.19 -4.16
N PHE A 450 8.28 -12.58 -3.48
CA PHE A 450 8.13 -12.14 -2.09
C PHE A 450 7.16 -10.95 -1.96
N THR A 451 7.27 -9.98 -2.87
CA THR A 451 6.35 -8.84 -2.98
C THR A 451 4.89 -9.31 -3.17
N ASP A 452 4.67 -10.27 -4.08
CA ASP A 452 3.36 -10.80 -4.44
C ASP A 452 2.71 -11.55 -3.28
N HIS A 453 3.45 -12.40 -2.56
CA HIS A 453 2.90 -13.19 -1.46
C HIS A 453 2.70 -12.37 -0.18
N GLN A 454 3.69 -11.59 0.24
CA GLN A 454 3.67 -10.92 1.54
C GLN A 454 2.83 -9.63 1.55
N TRP A 455 2.64 -8.97 0.40
CA TRP A 455 1.92 -7.68 0.33
C TRP A 455 0.81 -7.67 -0.72
N VAL A 456 1.08 -8.01 -1.98
CA VAL A 456 0.09 -7.77 -3.06
C VAL A 456 -1.15 -8.65 -2.91
N ALA A 457 -1.00 -9.96 -2.74
CA ALA A 457 -2.13 -10.88 -2.59
C ALA A 457 -2.96 -10.57 -1.32
N PRO A 458 -2.37 -10.39 -0.12
CA PRO A 458 -3.07 -9.90 1.07
C PRO A 458 -3.84 -8.58 0.83
N ALA A 459 -3.19 -7.56 0.25
CA ALA A 459 -3.84 -6.27 0.03
C ALA A 459 -5.01 -6.35 -0.97
N VAL A 460 -4.87 -7.13 -2.05
CA VAL A 460 -5.96 -7.31 -3.04
C VAL A 460 -7.08 -8.19 -2.48
N ALA A 461 -6.80 -9.17 -1.62
CA ALA A 461 -7.81 -9.95 -0.91
C ALA A 461 -8.62 -9.07 0.04
N THR A 462 -7.96 -8.28 0.90
CA THR A 462 -8.62 -7.29 1.77
C THR A 462 -9.46 -6.30 0.96
N ALA A 463 -8.91 -5.70 -0.10
CA ALA A 463 -9.63 -4.76 -0.96
C ALA A 463 -10.86 -5.38 -1.64
N LYS A 464 -10.77 -6.65 -2.07
CA LYS A 464 -11.88 -7.42 -2.65
C LYS A 464 -12.97 -7.67 -1.61
N LEU A 465 -12.63 -8.14 -0.41
CA LEU A 465 -13.61 -8.42 0.64
C LEU A 465 -14.34 -7.14 1.05
N HIS A 466 -13.62 -6.04 1.31
CA HIS A 466 -14.25 -4.75 1.59
C HIS A 466 -15.22 -4.28 0.48
N ALA A 467 -14.85 -4.47 -0.80
CA ALA A 467 -15.68 -4.07 -1.93
C ALA A 467 -16.88 -5.02 -2.18
N ASP A 468 -16.75 -6.32 -1.91
CA ASP A 468 -17.87 -7.29 -1.99
C ASP A 468 -18.95 -6.96 -0.93
N TYR A 469 -18.52 -6.55 0.26
CA TYR A 469 -19.38 -6.03 1.34
C TYR A 469 -19.74 -4.52 1.16
N GLN A 470 -19.64 -4.00 -0.08
CA GLN A 470 -20.09 -2.66 -0.50
C GLN A 470 -19.42 -1.46 0.21
N SER A 471 -18.34 -1.67 0.95
CA SER A 471 -17.57 -0.57 1.57
C SER A 471 -16.81 0.21 0.48
N PRO A 472 -16.69 1.55 0.56
CA PRO A 472 -15.93 2.32 -0.43
C PRO A 472 -14.42 2.02 -0.35
N VAL A 473 -13.87 1.39 -1.40
CA VAL A 473 -12.44 1.08 -1.50
C VAL A 473 -11.76 1.90 -2.60
N TYR A 474 -10.55 2.39 -2.33
CA TYR A 474 -9.64 2.97 -3.33
C TYR A 474 -8.29 2.25 -3.28
N PHE A 475 -7.94 1.57 -4.38
CA PHE A 475 -6.65 0.87 -4.47
C PHE A 475 -5.59 1.73 -5.18
N TYR A 476 -4.35 1.75 -4.68
CA TYR A 476 -3.20 2.33 -5.39
C TYR A 476 -2.03 1.35 -5.54
N THR A 477 -1.15 1.66 -6.48
CA THR A 477 0.20 1.07 -6.52
C THR A 477 1.26 2.15 -6.69
N PHE A 478 2.31 2.11 -5.86
CA PHE A 478 3.37 3.11 -5.86
C PHE A 478 4.54 2.66 -6.74
N TYR A 479 4.79 3.43 -7.80
CA TYR A 479 5.71 3.13 -8.91
C TYR A 479 6.75 4.26 -9.07
N HIS A 480 7.22 4.78 -7.94
CA HIS A 480 8.20 5.86 -7.85
C HIS A 480 8.90 5.84 -6.49
N HIS A 481 10.17 6.22 -6.44
CA HIS A 481 10.93 6.47 -5.22
C HIS A 481 11.99 7.52 -5.52
N CYS A 482 12.68 8.00 -4.48
CA CYS A 482 13.86 8.84 -4.65
C CYS A 482 15.12 7.95 -4.60
N GLN A 483 16.19 8.31 -5.32
CA GLN A 483 17.44 7.53 -5.36
C GLN A 483 18.42 8.02 -4.29
N THR A 484 18.81 7.14 -3.37
CA THR A 484 19.92 7.34 -2.43
C THR A 484 21.19 6.66 -2.96
N GLU A 485 22.36 7.06 -2.44
CA GLU A 485 23.64 6.42 -2.77
C GLU A 485 23.74 4.97 -2.24
N THR A 486 22.98 4.64 -1.19
CA THR A 486 22.87 3.27 -0.63
C THR A 486 22.10 2.31 -1.52
N ARG A 487 21.21 2.84 -2.38
CA ARG A 487 20.20 2.04 -3.09
C ARG A 487 20.72 1.59 -4.46
N PRO A 488 20.59 0.30 -4.82
CA PRO A 488 20.95 -0.17 -6.16
C PRO A 488 20.13 0.52 -7.27
N GLU A 489 20.76 0.88 -8.39
CA GLU A 489 20.08 1.53 -9.53
C GLU A 489 18.97 0.67 -10.18
N TRP A 490 19.00 -0.64 -9.96
CA TRP A 490 18.00 -1.57 -10.49
C TRP A 490 16.75 -1.72 -9.60
N ALA A 491 16.77 -1.17 -8.37
CA ALA A 491 15.73 -1.39 -7.38
C ALA A 491 14.52 -0.48 -7.60
N ASP A 492 13.38 -1.07 -7.96
CA ASP A 492 12.07 -0.42 -8.00
C ASP A 492 11.63 0.09 -6.61
N ALA A 493 10.50 0.82 -6.52
CA ALA A 493 9.94 1.31 -5.26
C ALA A 493 9.64 0.18 -4.26
N ALA A 494 10.24 0.23 -3.08
CA ALA A 494 10.35 -0.82 -2.08
C ALA A 494 9.65 -0.43 -0.76
N HIS A 495 9.80 -1.24 0.29
CA HIS A 495 8.97 -1.08 1.48
C HIS A 495 9.15 0.27 2.19
N GLY A 496 8.03 0.99 2.36
CA GLY A 496 7.97 2.30 3.02
C GLY A 496 8.43 3.52 2.20
N ASP A 497 8.77 3.37 0.91
CA ASP A 497 9.19 4.49 0.04
C ASP A 497 8.11 5.55 -0.20
N GLU A 498 6.84 5.26 0.09
CA GLU A 498 5.73 6.20 -0.05
C GLU A 498 5.69 7.22 1.10
N ILE A 499 6.26 6.88 2.26
CA ILE A 499 6.24 7.70 3.49
C ILE A 499 6.74 9.14 3.28
N PRO A 500 7.91 9.41 2.64
CA PRO A 500 8.38 10.78 2.43
C PRO A 500 7.38 11.64 1.64
N TYR A 501 6.68 11.03 0.69
CA TYR A 501 5.70 11.70 -0.16
C TYR A 501 4.39 11.98 0.57
N VAL A 502 3.94 11.05 1.42
CA VAL A 502 2.76 11.19 2.30
C VAL A 502 2.99 12.25 3.38
N PHE A 503 4.20 12.34 3.95
CA PHE A 503 4.52 13.31 5.01
C PHE A 503 4.98 14.68 4.49
N GLY A 504 5.19 14.84 3.18
CA GLY A 504 5.53 16.13 2.59
C GLY A 504 7.02 16.48 2.58
N VAL A 505 7.91 15.53 2.90
CA VAL A 505 9.35 15.75 3.06
C VAL A 505 10.01 16.45 1.85
N PRO A 506 9.68 16.11 0.58
CA PRO A 506 10.19 16.83 -0.59
C PRO A 506 9.94 18.35 -0.57
N MET A 507 8.94 18.85 0.15
CA MET A 507 8.63 20.29 0.22
C MET A 507 9.56 21.10 1.13
N ILE A 508 10.33 20.43 2.00
CA ILE A 508 11.29 21.07 2.92
C ILE A 508 12.76 20.71 2.62
N GLY A 509 12.99 19.71 1.76
CA GLY A 509 14.30 19.23 1.34
C GLY A 509 14.66 17.86 1.94
N ALA A 510 15.90 17.44 1.76
CA ALA A 510 16.44 16.27 2.45
C ALA A 510 16.47 16.52 3.97
N THR A 511 16.26 15.46 4.76
CA THR A 511 16.39 15.48 6.23
C THR A 511 17.34 14.36 6.67
N ASP A 512 17.80 14.38 7.91
CA ASP A 512 18.73 13.35 8.40
C ASP A 512 18.14 11.93 8.29
N LEU A 513 16.83 11.77 8.52
CA LEU A 513 16.11 10.49 8.41
C LEU A 513 15.71 10.13 6.96
N PHE A 514 15.63 11.14 6.08
CA PHE A 514 15.32 10.97 4.66
C PHE A 514 16.35 11.75 3.82
N PRO A 515 17.62 11.28 3.74
CA PRO A 515 18.74 12.02 3.16
C PRO A 515 18.72 12.11 1.63
N CYS A 516 17.56 11.90 1.01
CA CYS A 516 17.43 11.77 -0.44
C CYS A 516 17.34 13.12 -1.14
N ASN A 517 18.01 13.25 -2.28
CA ASN A 517 18.08 14.49 -3.06
C ASN A 517 16.80 14.69 -3.92
N PHE A 518 15.70 15.05 -3.26
CA PHE A 518 14.38 15.20 -3.87
C PHE A 518 14.37 16.20 -5.04
N SER A 519 14.00 15.73 -6.23
CA SER A 519 13.86 16.56 -7.42
C SER A 519 12.53 17.32 -7.44
N LYS A 520 12.41 18.27 -8.38
CA LYS A 520 11.13 18.97 -8.62
C LYS A 520 9.98 18.07 -9.09
N ASN A 521 10.23 16.82 -9.49
CA ASN A 521 9.16 15.85 -9.73
C ASN A 521 8.64 15.23 -8.42
N ASP A 522 9.51 15.09 -7.42
CA ASP A 522 9.20 14.51 -6.10
C ASP A 522 8.35 15.47 -5.27
N VAL A 523 8.65 16.77 -5.36
CA VAL A 523 7.81 17.86 -4.80
C VAL A 523 6.39 17.81 -5.40
N MET A 524 6.29 17.66 -6.72
CA MET A 524 5.01 17.54 -7.43
C MET A 524 4.25 16.26 -7.02
N LEU A 525 4.94 15.12 -6.94
CA LEU A 525 4.32 13.85 -6.56
C LEU A 525 3.86 13.85 -5.09
N SER A 526 4.65 14.43 -4.19
CA SER A 526 4.26 14.59 -2.78
C SER A 526 3.05 15.51 -2.61
N ALA A 527 2.99 16.62 -3.34
CA ALA A 527 1.79 17.47 -3.39
C ALA A 527 0.55 16.67 -3.85
N VAL A 528 0.68 15.86 -4.90
CA VAL A 528 -0.40 14.99 -5.40
C VAL A 528 -0.85 13.98 -4.36
N VAL A 529 0.09 13.27 -3.72
CA VAL A 529 -0.17 12.24 -2.71
C VAL A 529 -0.88 12.87 -1.50
N MET A 530 -0.37 13.97 -0.96
CA MET A 530 -1.02 14.68 0.15
C MET A 530 -2.39 15.26 -0.24
N THR A 531 -2.60 15.68 -1.49
CA THR A 531 -3.94 16.06 -1.97
C THR A 531 -4.89 14.86 -1.88
N TYR A 532 -4.55 13.71 -2.46
CA TYR A 532 -5.42 12.52 -2.43
C TYR A 532 -5.66 12.00 -0.99
N TRP A 533 -4.62 11.86 -0.17
CA TRP A 533 -4.73 11.37 1.21
C TRP A 533 -5.61 12.30 2.07
N THR A 534 -5.40 13.61 1.98
CA THR A 534 -6.16 14.56 2.81
C THR A 534 -7.58 14.81 2.28
N ASN A 535 -7.81 14.68 0.97
CA ASN A 535 -9.16 14.63 0.37
C ASN A 535 -9.96 13.44 0.89
N PHE A 536 -9.35 12.25 0.86
CA PHE A 536 -9.95 11.05 1.43
C PHE A 536 -10.29 11.23 2.92
N ALA A 537 -9.38 11.80 3.72
CA ALA A 537 -9.67 12.13 5.11
C ALA A 537 -10.81 13.17 5.28
N LYS A 538 -10.92 14.15 4.37
CA LYS A 538 -11.99 15.18 4.37
C LYS A 538 -13.36 14.61 4.03
N THR A 539 -13.48 13.66 3.09
CA THR A 539 -14.76 13.32 2.44
C THR A 539 -15.07 11.83 2.25
N GLY A 540 -14.07 10.95 2.27
CA GLY A 540 -14.19 9.55 1.83
C GLY A 540 -13.93 9.35 0.34
N ASP A 541 -13.60 10.41 -0.40
CA ASP A 541 -13.22 10.37 -1.81
C ASP A 541 -11.89 11.11 -2.01
N PRO A 542 -10.81 10.45 -2.50
CA PRO A 542 -9.52 11.10 -2.69
C PRO A 542 -9.58 12.21 -3.76
N ASN A 543 -10.62 12.28 -4.59
CA ASN A 543 -10.79 13.32 -5.59
C ASN A 543 -11.43 14.62 -5.03
N LEU A 544 -11.93 14.63 -3.79
CA LEU A 544 -12.75 15.74 -3.24
C LEU A 544 -12.30 16.21 -1.84
N PRO A 545 -12.29 17.53 -1.54
CA PRO A 545 -12.83 18.66 -2.32
C PRO A 545 -11.76 19.50 -3.04
N VAL A 546 -10.51 19.01 -3.14
CA VAL A 546 -9.40 19.73 -3.78
C VAL A 546 -8.99 19.01 -5.07
N PRO A 547 -9.24 19.59 -6.26
CA PRO A 547 -8.76 19.03 -7.52
C PRO A 547 -7.23 19.08 -7.64
N GLN A 548 -6.68 18.22 -8.50
CA GLN A 548 -5.24 18.04 -8.73
C GLN A 548 -4.62 19.12 -9.64
N ASP A 549 -4.96 20.40 -9.41
CA ASP A 549 -4.47 21.51 -10.25
C ASP A 549 -2.96 21.79 -10.05
N THR A 550 -2.25 22.20 -11.11
CA THR A 550 -0.93 22.83 -11.00
C THR A 550 -1.01 24.14 -10.20
N LYS A 551 -0.30 24.16 -9.07
CA LYS A 551 -0.10 25.34 -8.18
C LYS A 551 1.38 25.50 -7.86
N PHE A 552 1.85 26.71 -7.54
CA PHE A 552 3.29 27.00 -7.31
C PHE A 552 4.01 26.00 -6.39
N ILE A 553 3.34 25.52 -5.34
CA ILE A 553 3.83 24.51 -4.38
C ILE A 553 4.34 23.21 -5.03
N HIS A 554 3.85 22.83 -6.23
CA HIS A 554 4.28 21.63 -6.94
C HIS A 554 5.66 21.79 -7.60
N THR A 555 6.10 23.01 -7.89
CA THR A 555 7.34 23.37 -8.65
C THR A 555 7.45 22.84 -10.09
N LYS A 556 6.53 21.97 -10.51
CA LYS A 556 6.32 21.41 -11.86
C LYS A 556 4.81 21.32 -12.15
N PRO A 557 4.40 21.22 -13.43
CA PRO A 557 3.02 20.87 -13.78
C PRO A 557 2.59 19.56 -13.11
N ASN A 558 1.40 19.56 -12.52
CA ASN A 558 0.81 18.39 -11.90
C ASN A 558 0.40 17.41 -13.00
N ARG A 559 0.94 16.18 -12.95
CA ARG A 559 0.67 15.15 -13.99
C ARG A 559 -0.67 14.43 -13.80
N PHE A 560 -1.40 14.75 -12.74
CA PHE A 560 -2.64 14.10 -12.32
C PHE A 560 -3.88 14.98 -12.55
N GLU A 561 -3.77 16.13 -13.21
CA GLU A 561 -4.89 17.06 -13.52
C GLU A 561 -6.09 16.36 -14.17
N GLU A 562 -5.84 15.44 -15.11
CA GLU A 562 -6.88 14.65 -15.80
C GLU A 562 -7.11 13.26 -15.16
N VAL A 563 -6.49 12.95 -14.02
CA VAL A 563 -6.45 11.60 -13.42
C VAL A 563 -7.42 11.48 -12.25
N ILE A 564 -8.66 11.10 -12.57
CA ILE A 564 -9.71 10.76 -11.60
C ILE A 564 -9.42 9.37 -11.03
N TRP A 565 -9.23 9.27 -9.71
CA TRP A 565 -9.06 8.00 -9.00
C TRP A 565 -10.41 7.30 -8.86
N THR A 566 -10.66 6.31 -9.70
CA THR A 566 -11.85 5.45 -9.66
C THR A 566 -11.87 4.55 -8.42
N LYS A 567 -13.05 4.35 -7.82
CA LYS A 567 -13.25 3.35 -6.76
C LYS A 567 -12.83 1.96 -7.24
N PHE A 568 -12.14 1.22 -6.39
CA PHE A 568 -11.90 -0.20 -6.59
C PHE A 568 -13.23 -0.96 -6.43
N ASN A 569 -13.44 -1.99 -7.25
CA ASN A 569 -14.56 -2.92 -7.11
C ASN A 569 -14.12 -4.33 -7.53
N SER A 570 -14.75 -5.38 -7.00
CA SER A 570 -14.31 -6.76 -7.19
C SER A 570 -14.39 -7.30 -8.62
N LYS A 571 -15.14 -6.65 -9.51
CA LYS A 571 -15.30 -7.02 -10.92
C LYS A 571 -14.22 -6.37 -11.79
N ASP A 572 -14.13 -5.05 -11.74
CA ASP A 572 -13.26 -4.27 -12.63
C ASP A 572 -11.86 -4.01 -12.01
N LYS A 573 -11.70 -4.21 -10.69
CA LYS A 573 -10.44 -4.19 -9.93
C LYS A 573 -9.54 -3.00 -10.24
N GLN A 574 -10.15 -1.83 -10.38
CA GLN A 574 -9.46 -0.61 -10.79
C GLN A 574 -8.57 -0.04 -9.68
N TYR A 575 -7.39 0.46 -10.05
CA TYR A 575 -6.42 1.09 -9.16
C TYR A 575 -5.75 2.30 -9.82
N LEU A 576 -5.26 3.21 -8.98
CA LEU A 576 -4.39 4.31 -9.41
C LEU A 576 -2.92 3.86 -9.40
N HIS A 577 -2.27 3.91 -10.56
CA HIS A 577 -0.82 3.79 -10.67
C HIS A 577 -0.18 5.15 -10.32
N ILE A 578 0.38 5.28 -9.12
CA ILE A 578 1.00 6.50 -8.61
C ILE A 578 2.48 6.52 -9.02
N GLY A 579 2.86 7.53 -9.82
CA GLY A 579 4.23 7.74 -10.26
C GLY A 579 4.29 8.79 -11.37
N LEU A 580 5.44 8.92 -12.04
CA LEU A 580 5.66 10.01 -13.03
C LEU A 580 4.91 9.84 -14.37
N LYS A 581 4.16 8.74 -14.56
CA LYS A 581 3.27 8.47 -15.70
C LYS A 581 1.91 7.99 -15.18
N PRO A 582 1.18 8.82 -14.43
CA PRO A 582 0.01 8.40 -13.70
C PRO A 582 -1.14 8.02 -14.63
N ARG A 583 -1.94 7.04 -14.20
CA ARG A 583 -3.03 6.46 -14.99
C ARG A 583 -3.86 5.52 -14.13
N ILE A 584 -5.14 5.39 -14.46
CA ILE A 584 -5.95 4.27 -13.98
C ILE A 584 -5.59 3.01 -14.75
N ARG A 585 -5.57 1.89 -14.03
CA ARG A 585 -5.38 0.53 -14.52
C ARG A 585 -6.29 -0.41 -13.75
N ASP A 586 -6.39 -1.64 -14.21
CA ASP A 586 -7.22 -2.70 -13.68
C ASP A 586 -6.39 -3.95 -13.42
N ASN A 587 -6.94 -4.88 -12.63
CA ASN A 587 -6.42 -6.25 -12.49
C ASN A 587 -4.92 -6.32 -12.10
N TYR A 588 -4.50 -5.53 -11.10
CA TYR A 588 -3.08 -5.46 -10.68
C TYR A 588 -2.48 -6.84 -10.41
N ARG A 589 -1.50 -7.22 -11.24
CA ARG A 589 -0.75 -8.49 -11.16
C ARG A 589 -1.66 -9.73 -11.06
N ALA A 590 -2.87 -9.67 -11.65
CA ALA A 590 -3.95 -10.62 -11.37
C ALA A 590 -3.58 -12.10 -11.55
N ASN A 591 -2.70 -12.45 -12.49
CA ASN A 591 -2.21 -13.82 -12.68
C ASN A 591 -1.39 -14.34 -11.48
N LYS A 592 -0.67 -13.46 -10.76
CA LYS A 592 0.09 -13.79 -9.54
C LYS A 592 -0.81 -13.77 -8.30
N VAL A 593 -1.74 -12.82 -8.24
CA VAL A 593 -2.75 -12.76 -7.16
C VAL A 593 -3.65 -13.99 -7.18
N ALA A 594 -4.22 -14.37 -8.32
CA ALA A 594 -5.04 -15.58 -8.44
C ALA A 594 -4.23 -16.87 -8.23
N PHE A 595 -2.93 -16.87 -8.57
CA PHE A 595 -2.04 -17.98 -8.24
C PHE A 595 -1.94 -18.19 -6.73
N TRP A 596 -1.67 -17.12 -5.96
CA TRP A 596 -1.54 -17.20 -4.50
C TRP A 596 -2.87 -17.41 -3.76
N LEU A 597 -3.98 -16.81 -4.23
CA LEU A 597 -5.27 -16.86 -3.53
C LEU A 597 -6.14 -18.07 -3.92
N GLU A 598 -5.99 -18.63 -5.12
CA GLU A 598 -6.86 -19.71 -5.62
C GLU A 598 -6.08 -21.03 -5.79
N LEU A 599 -4.96 -21.02 -6.53
CA LEU A 599 -4.26 -22.26 -6.90
C LEU A 599 -3.39 -22.81 -5.76
N VAL A 600 -2.64 -21.95 -5.06
CA VAL A 600 -1.72 -22.41 -4.00
C VAL A 600 -2.44 -23.05 -2.81
N PRO A 601 -3.58 -22.54 -2.29
CA PRO A 601 -4.37 -23.23 -1.27
C PRO A 601 -4.84 -24.61 -1.72
N HIS A 602 -5.31 -24.74 -2.98
CA HIS A 602 -5.69 -26.04 -3.53
C HIS A 602 -4.49 -27.01 -3.60
N LEU A 603 -3.33 -26.56 -4.11
CA LEU A 603 -2.11 -27.36 -4.18
C LEU A 603 -1.56 -27.77 -2.80
N HIS A 604 -1.75 -26.94 -1.77
CA HIS A 604 -1.36 -27.26 -0.39
C HIS A 604 -2.20 -28.41 0.17
N ASN A 605 -3.50 -28.41 -0.12
CA ASN A 605 -4.48 -29.31 0.51
C ASN A 605 -4.63 -30.67 -0.20
N LEU A 606 -4.01 -30.88 -1.37
CA LEU A 606 -4.09 -32.12 -2.17
C LEU A 606 -3.82 -33.41 -1.38
N HIS A 607 -3.02 -33.36 -0.31
CA HIS A 607 -2.64 -34.54 0.47
C HIS A 607 -3.58 -34.83 1.65
N GLU A 608 -4.40 -33.87 2.08
CA GLU A 608 -5.42 -34.11 3.13
C GLU A 608 -6.62 -34.91 2.59
N GLU A 609 -7.03 -34.66 1.34
CA GLU A 609 -8.09 -35.45 0.67
C GLU A 609 -7.67 -36.91 0.47
N LEU A 610 -6.41 -37.16 0.07
CA LEU A 610 -5.86 -38.50 -0.13
C LEU A 610 -5.78 -39.31 1.18
N LEU A 611 -5.42 -38.68 2.30
CA LEU A 611 -5.41 -39.35 3.61
C LEU A 611 -6.83 -39.65 4.10
N SER A 612 -7.77 -38.73 3.88
CA SER A 612 -9.20 -38.91 4.22
C SER A 612 -9.87 -40.05 3.44
N SER A 613 -9.40 -40.34 2.22
CA SER A 613 -9.95 -41.41 1.37
C SER A 613 -9.69 -42.83 1.88
N THR A 614 -8.86 -43.03 2.91
CA THR A 614 -8.34 -44.37 3.28
C THR A 614 -8.99 -44.98 4.53
N THR A 615 -10.14 -44.48 4.98
CA THR A 615 -10.94 -45.13 6.05
C THR A 615 -12.21 -45.81 5.50
N THR A 616 -12.07 -47.00 4.92
CA THR A 616 -13.23 -47.83 4.54
C THR A 616 -14.02 -48.29 5.77
N ARG A 617 -15.11 -47.57 6.09
CA ARG A 617 -16.05 -47.98 7.15
C ARG A 617 -16.75 -49.30 6.78
N LEU A 618 -16.44 -50.37 7.50
CA LEU A 618 -17.22 -51.60 7.45
C LEU A 618 -18.65 -51.36 7.99
N PRO A 619 -19.69 -51.99 7.41
CA PRO A 619 -21.07 -51.78 7.83
C PRO A 619 -21.37 -52.44 9.19
N PRO A 620 -22.32 -51.89 9.99
CA PRO A 620 -22.60 -52.37 11.34
C PRO A 620 -23.39 -53.69 11.34
N GLY A 621 -22.82 -54.74 11.94
CA GLY A 621 -23.47 -56.04 12.13
C GLY A 621 -24.37 -56.07 13.37
N THR A 622 -25.64 -56.42 13.21
CA THR A 622 -26.60 -56.58 14.31
C THR A 622 -26.46 -57.94 15.02
N THR A 623 -26.45 -57.94 16.34
CA THR A 623 -26.30 -59.16 17.16
C THR A 623 -27.60 -59.94 17.32
N ARG A 624 -27.57 -61.28 17.13
CA ARG A 624 -28.01 -62.27 18.14
C ARG A 624 -27.57 -63.72 17.78
N PRO A 625 -27.54 -64.67 18.74
CA PRO A 625 -26.79 -65.94 18.63
C PRO A 625 -27.72 -67.19 18.77
N PRO A 626 -27.23 -68.42 19.05
CA PRO A 626 -25.94 -69.07 18.74
C PRO A 626 -26.13 -70.39 17.93
N HIS A 627 -25.04 -71.03 17.45
CA HIS A 627 -24.71 -72.46 17.70
C HIS A 627 -23.41 -72.91 16.99
N TRP A 628 -22.89 -74.08 17.36
CA TRP A 628 -21.65 -74.67 16.83
C TRP A 628 -21.81 -76.20 16.63
N LYS A 629 -20.99 -76.77 15.71
CA LYS A 629 -20.80 -78.20 15.35
C LYS A 629 -21.70 -78.83 14.27
N GLY A 630 -21.06 -79.53 13.31
CA GLY A 630 -21.63 -80.70 12.59
C GLY A 630 -21.49 -80.71 11.05
N PRO A 631 -20.73 -81.65 10.44
CA PRO A 631 -20.63 -81.80 8.98
C PRO A 631 -21.40 -83.02 8.41
N GLY A 632 -21.84 -82.95 7.14
CA GLY A 632 -22.42 -84.08 6.39
C GLY A 632 -22.57 -83.79 4.86
N PRO A 633 -22.60 -84.81 3.95
CA PRO A 633 -22.14 -84.62 2.56
C PRO A 633 -23.01 -85.20 1.41
N ARG A 634 -22.53 -85.02 0.15
CA ARG A 634 -22.87 -85.76 -1.11
C ARG A 634 -24.24 -85.42 -1.79
N THR A 635 -24.50 -85.60 -3.11
CA THR A 635 -23.76 -86.26 -4.23
C THR A 635 -24.11 -85.72 -5.66
N THR A 636 -23.09 -85.46 -6.49
CA THR A 636 -22.88 -85.67 -7.96
C THR A 636 -23.99 -85.88 -9.04
N ARG A 637 -23.81 -85.19 -10.21
CA ARG A 637 -23.83 -85.68 -11.64
C ARG A 637 -25.18 -86.08 -12.31
N LEU A 638 -25.43 -86.11 -13.65
CA LEU A 638 -24.67 -85.95 -14.96
C LEU A 638 -25.66 -85.41 -16.11
N PRO A 639 -25.43 -85.40 -17.46
CA PRO A 639 -25.79 -84.24 -18.35
C PRO A 639 -26.35 -84.49 -19.81
N TYR A 640 -26.45 -83.41 -20.63
CA TYR A 640 -26.48 -83.34 -22.13
C TYR A 640 -27.72 -83.93 -22.88
N PRO A 641 -27.96 -83.73 -24.22
CA PRO A 641 -27.12 -83.23 -25.34
C PRO A 641 -27.73 -82.06 -26.19
N THR A 642 -27.31 -81.88 -27.47
CA THR A 642 -27.51 -80.68 -28.33
C THR A 642 -27.67 -80.95 -29.85
N PHE A 643 -28.38 -80.04 -30.58
CA PHE A 643 -28.36 -79.74 -32.05
C PHE A 643 -28.89 -80.78 -33.08
N PRO A 644 -29.18 -80.40 -34.37
CA PRO A 644 -29.68 -79.14 -34.96
C PRO A 644 -31.08 -79.43 -35.63
N PRO A 645 -31.50 -79.21 -36.93
CA PRO A 645 -30.99 -78.52 -38.16
C PRO A 645 -31.91 -77.37 -38.69
N ASP A 646 -31.82 -77.01 -39.99
CA ASP A 646 -32.37 -75.82 -40.67
C ASP A 646 -33.64 -76.02 -41.54
N LEU A 647 -34.33 -74.91 -41.93
CA LEU A 647 -34.71 -74.56 -43.33
C LEU A 647 -35.57 -73.26 -43.46
N ASP A 648 -35.31 -72.48 -44.52
CA ASP A 648 -36.05 -71.29 -45.04
C ASP A 648 -37.09 -71.71 -46.14
N PRO A 649 -38.08 -70.89 -46.63
CA PRO A 649 -37.89 -69.51 -47.17
C PRO A 649 -39.08 -68.50 -47.17
N GLU A 650 -38.81 -67.27 -47.68
CA GLU A 650 -39.66 -66.27 -48.41
C GLU A 650 -41.12 -65.94 -48.00
N GLY A 651 -41.60 -64.68 -48.03
CA GLY A 651 -40.97 -63.41 -48.38
C GLY A 651 -41.97 -62.25 -48.66
N SER A 652 -41.49 -60.99 -48.69
CA SER A 652 -42.19 -59.73 -49.07
C SER A 652 -43.37 -59.26 -48.18
N GLU A 653 -43.65 -57.95 -47.96
CA GLU A 653 -42.94 -56.70 -48.27
C GLU A 653 -43.43 -55.55 -47.36
N ARG A 654 -42.55 -54.67 -46.84
CA ARG A 654 -42.84 -53.29 -46.35
C ARG A 654 -41.55 -52.49 -46.05
N PRO A 655 -41.61 -51.13 -45.94
CA PRO A 655 -40.56 -50.27 -46.50
C PRO A 655 -39.40 -49.84 -45.56
N ARG A 656 -38.49 -49.04 -46.14
CA ARG A 656 -37.14 -48.70 -45.66
C ARG A 656 -37.06 -47.75 -44.47
N PHE A 657 -35.89 -47.78 -43.83
CA PHE A 657 -35.39 -46.89 -42.77
C PHE A 657 -35.59 -45.39 -43.00
N SER A 658 -35.86 -44.66 -41.91
CA SER A 658 -35.45 -43.26 -41.67
C SER A 658 -35.58 -42.93 -40.17
N PRO A 659 -34.48 -42.74 -39.42
CA PRO A 659 -34.52 -42.27 -38.04
C PRO A 659 -34.26 -40.75 -37.93
N PHE A 660 -34.94 -40.12 -36.94
CA PHE A 660 -34.83 -38.72 -36.50
C PHE A 660 -35.45 -37.63 -37.41
N PRO A 661 -36.19 -36.66 -36.83
CA PRO A 661 -36.58 -35.43 -37.53
C PRO A 661 -35.41 -34.42 -37.53
N SER A 662 -35.17 -33.79 -38.68
CA SER A 662 -34.06 -32.86 -38.91
C SER A 662 -34.48 -31.40 -38.80
N ASP A 663 -34.39 -30.82 -37.60
CA ASP A 663 -34.52 -29.36 -37.38
C ASP A 663 -33.17 -28.65 -37.57
N THR A 664 -32.51 -28.90 -38.71
CA THR A 664 -31.25 -28.25 -39.09
C THR A 664 -31.52 -26.84 -39.63
N ARG A 665 -31.55 -25.84 -38.74
CA ARG A 665 -31.47 -24.43 -39.15
C ARG A 665 -30.10 -24.12 -39.76
N ASP A 666 -30.10 -23.44 -40.90
CA ASP A 666 -28.90 -23.14 -41.70
C ASP A 666 -27.99 -22.05 -41.10
N TYR A 667 -27.27 -22.40 -40.02
CA TYR A 667 -26.14 -21.62 -39.49
C TYR A 667 -25.10 -21.25 -40.57
N SER A 668 -25.05 -22.01 -41.67
CA SER A 668 -24.26 -21.72 -42.89
C SER A 668 -24.44 -20.28 -43.39
N THR A 669 -25.68 -19.78 -43.44
CA THR A 669 -25.98 -18.47 -44.04
C THR A 669 -25.62 -17.32 -43.10
N GLU A 670 -25.98 -17.39 -41.83
CA GLU A 670 -25.67 -16.36 -40.82
C GLU A 670 -24.16 -16.24 -40.57
N LEU A 671 -23.45 -17.37 -40.52
CA LEU A 671 -21.99 -17.38 -40.40
C LEU A 671 -21.32 -16.78 -41.66
N SER A 672 -21.81 -17.13 -42.86
CA SER A 672 -21.28 -16.58 -44.12
C SER A 672 -21.49 -15.07 -44.23
N VAL A 673 -22.66 -14.56 -43.83
CA VAL A 673 -22.95 -13.12 -43.78
C VAL A 673 -22.03 -12.41 -42.77
N THR A 674 -21.84 -12.99 -41.58
CA THR A 674 -20.98 -12.43 -40.54
C THR A 674 -19.53 -12.33 -41.02
N VAL A 675 -19.00 -13.38 -41.66
CA VAL A 675 -17.65 -13.40 -42.26
C VAL A 675 -17.53 -12.38 -43.40
N ALA A 676 -18.54 -12.28 -44.29
CA ALA A 676 -18.53 -11.33 -45.40
C ALA A 676 -18.55 -9.86 -44.92
N VAL A 677 -19.32 -9.55 -43.87
CA VAL A 677 -19.33 -8.20 -43.25
C VAL A 677 -17.99 -7.92 -42.57
N GLY A 678 -17.43 -8.86 -41.82
CA GLY A 678 -16.11 -8.71 -41.19
C GLY A 678 -14.99 -8.46 -42.21
N ALA A 679 -14.94 -9.23 -43.30
CA ALA A 679 -13.99 -9.04 -44.38
C ALA A 679 -14.17 -7.69 -45.09
N SER A 680 -15.41 -7.23 -45.29
CA SER A 680 -15.72 -5.94 -45.91
C SER A 680 -15.25 -4.76 -45.05
N LEU A 681 -15.44 -4.84 -43.72
CA LEU A 681 -14.95 -3.83 -42.77
C LEU A 681 -13.42 -3.81 -42.68
N LEU A 682 -12.77 -4.99 -42.73
CA LEU A 682 -11.32 -5.09 -42.80
C LEU A 682 -10.77 -4.41 -44.07
N PHE A 683 -11.39 -4.67 -45.23
CA PHE A 683 -10.99 -4.08 -46.50
C PHE A 683 -11.20 -2.56 -46.54
N LEU A 684 -12.32 -2.06 -45.98
CA LEU A 684 -12.55 -0.61 -45.80
C LEU A 684 -11.50 0.05 -44.91
N ASN A 685 -11.11 -0.59 -43.81
CA ASN A 685 -10.03 -0.09 -42.95
C ASN A 685 -8.67 -0.06 -43.68
N ILE A 686 -8.33 -1.11 -44.44
CA ILE A 686 -7.10 -1.14 -45.26
C ILE A 686 -7.11 0.00 -46.29
N LEU A 687 -8.23 0.23 -46.99
CA LEU A 687 -8.37 1.35 -47.93
C LEU A 687 -8.27 2.72 -47.24
N ALA A 688 -8.85 2.87 -46.04
CA ALA A 688 -8.75 4.11 -45.26
C ALA A 688 -7.30 4.40 -44.83
N PHE A 689 -6.57 3.39 -44.34
CA PHE A 689 -5.15 3.53 -44.02
C PHE A 689 -4.29 3.78 -45.26
N ALA A 690 -4.54 3.12 -46.39
CA ALA A 690 -3.84 3.38 -47.64
C ALA A 690 -4.08 4.81 -48.15
N ALA A 691 -5.33 5.31 -48.08
CA ALA A 691 -5.67 6.68 -48.44
C ALA A 691 -5.04 7.72 -47.51
N LEU A 692 -4.98 7.44 -46.19
CA LEU A 692 -4.27 8.29 -45.22
C LEU A 692 -2.76 8.29 -45.46
N TYR A 693 -2.16 7.14 -45.80
CA TYR A 693 -0.74 7.01 -46.11
C TYR A 693 -0.39 7.80 -47.38
N TYR A 694 -1.15 7.63 -48.47
CA TYR A 694 -0.97 8.38 -49.72
C TYR A 694 -1.18 9.89 -49.51
N LYS A 695 -2.17 10.29 -48.71
CA LYS A 695 -2.43 11.70 -48.34
C LYS A 695 -1.34 12.30 -47.45
N ARG A 696 -0.64 11.48 -46.65
CA ARG A 696 0.55 11.87 -45.89
C ARG A 696 1.77 12.01 -46.80
N ASP A 697 2.02 11.04 -47.68
CA ASP A 697 3.19 11.04 -48.54
C ASP A 697 3.18 12.20 -49.54
N LYS A 698 2.02 12.46 -50.18
CA LYS A 698 1.83 13.63 -51.05
C LYS A 698 2.04 14.99 -50.34
N ARG A 699 1.88 15.05 -49.01
CA ARG A 699 2.25 16.23 -48.19
C ARG A 699 3.76 16.31 -47.91
N HIS A 700 4.46 15.18 -47.81
CA HIS A 700 5.93 15.15 -47.72
C HIS A 700 6.58 15.53 -49.06
N GLU A 701 6.02 15.10 -50.18
CA GLU A 701 6.47 15.47 -51.52
C GLU A 701 6.35 16.98 -51.79
N MET A 702 5.18 17.58 -51.49
CA MET A 702 5.01 19.04 -51.51
C MET A 702 5.95 19.80 -50.56
N ARG A 703 6.35 19.20 -49.42
CA ARG A 703 7.35 19.79 -48.52
C ARG A 703 8.77 19.68 -49.08
N ARG A 704 9.13 18.60 -49.78
CA ARG A 704 10.43 18.47 -50.45
C ARG A 704 10.59 19.49 -51.58
N HIS A 705 9.55 19.74 -52.38
CA HIS A 705 9.58 20.81 -53.40
C HIS A 705 9.61 22.25 -52.84
N ARG A 706 9.49 22.46 -51.51
CA ARG A 706 9.74 23.75 -50.85
C ARG A 706 11.12 23.89 -50.23
N LEU A 707 11.99 22.87 -50.33
CA LEU A 707 13.33 22.86 -49.75
C LEU A 707 14.36 22.37 -50.79
N SER A 708 14.73 23.25 -51.71
CA SER A 708 15.83 23.05 -52.67
C SER A 708 16.39 24.40 -53.11
N PRO A 709 17.61 24.80 -52.71
CA PRO A 709 18.20 26.08 -53.10
C PRO A 709 18.83 26.00 -54.50
N GLN A 710 18.31 26.75 -55.46
CA GLN A 710 18.96 26.95 -56.77
C GLN A 710 19.81 28.23 -56.77
N ARG A 711 20.89 28.22 -57.56
CA ARG A 711 22.10 29.03 -57.31
C ARG A 711 22.36 30.10 -58.39
N GLY A 712 21.66 31.23 -58.28
CA GLY A 712 22.07 32.60 -58.65
C GLY A 712 22.56 32.96 -60.07
N VAL A 713 21.92 33.98 -60.66
CA VAL A 713 22.49 35.02 -61.55
C VAL A 713 21.76 36.35 -61.26
N PRO A 714 22.40 37.53 -61.22
CA PRO A 714 21.74 38.80 -60.87
C PRO A 714 21.41 39.71 -62.07
N ALA A 715 20.27 40.43 -62.02
CA ALA A 715 20.01 41.64 -62.82
C ALA A 715 18.84 42.50 -62.26
N ASN A 716 19.10 43.80 -62.17
CA ASN A 716 18.27 45.03 -62.13
C ASN A 716 16.71 45.05 -62.05
N ASP A 717 16.27 46.02 -61.22
CA ASP A 717 15.29 47.10 -61.46
C ASP A 717 13.75 47.00 -61.24
N LEU A 718 13.32 47.98 -60.42
CA LEU A 718 12.07 48.77 -60.35
C LEU A 718 10.69 48.21 -59.89
N ALA A 719 10.20 48.94 -58.87
CA ALA A 719 8.84 49.52 -58.73
C ALA A 719 7.72 48.80 -57.93
N HIS A 720 7.40 49.43 -56.78
CA HIS A 720 6.08 49.54 -56.10
C HIS A 720 5.36 48.26 -55.60
N SER A 721 4.59 48.26 -54.49
CA SER A 721 4.16 49.34 -53.55
C SER A 721 3.74 48.73 -52.19
N GLN A 722 3.93 49.50 -51.09
CA GLN A 722 3.06 49.68 -49.88
C GLN A 722 2.40 48.44 -49.20
N GLU A 723 2.20 48.31 -47.87
CA GLU A 723 2.55 49.00 -46.59
C GLU A 723 2.03 48.05 -45.46
N GLU A 724 2.42 48.04 -44.18
CA GLU A 724 3.43 48.73 -43.34
C GLU A 724 4.52 47.68 -42.90
N GLU A 725 5.45 47.77 -41.93
CA GLU A 725 5.76 48.62 -40.75
C GLU A 725 4.76 48.54 -39.55
N ILE A 726 4.96 48.90 -38.27
CA ILE A 726 6.03 49.38 -37.34
C ILE A 726 5.89 48.52 -36.05
N MET A 727 6.85 48.13 -35.19
CA MET A 727 8.34 48.05 -35.08
C MET A 727 8.66 46.99 -33.95
N SER A 728 9.87 46.55 -33.56
CA SER A 728 11.24 47.13 -33.38
C SER A 728 11.38 48.01 -32.11
N LEU A 729 12.47 48.05 -31.30
CA LEU A 729 13.84 47.47 -31.35
C LEU A 729 14.61 47.61 -29.99
N GLN A 730 15.61 46.73 -29.69
CA GLN A 730 16.93 47.03 -29.01
C GLN A 730 17.02 47.53 -27.51
N MET A 731 18.16 47.62 -26.77
CA MET A 731 19.60 47.18 -26.89
C MET A 731 20.35 47.17 -25.50
N LYS A 732 21.69 46.88 -25.51
CA LYS A 732 22.76 47.01 -24.47
C LYS A 732 22.91 45.83 -23.48
N HIS A 733 24.05 45.13 -23.29
CA HIS A 733 25.45 45.16 -23.80
C HIS A 733 26.52 46.04 -23.07
N SER A 734 27.74 45.47 -22.92
CA SER A 734 29.04 46.02 -22.41
C SER A 734 29.16 46.31 -20.89
N GLU A 735 30.31 46.26 -20.17
CA GLU A 735 31.74 45.85 -20.38
C GLU A 735 32.42 45.69 -18.98
N HIS A 736 33.25 44.67 -18.66
CA HIS A 736 34.75 44.49 -18.73
C HIS A 736 35.64 44.96 -17.53
N ASP A 737 36.81 44.31 -17.40
CA ASP A 737 38.08 44.65 -16.67
C ASP A 737 38.23 44.58 -15.11
N VAL A 738 39.40 44.25 -14.50
CA VAL A 738 40.58 43.37 -14.85
C VAL A 738 41.58 43.20 -13.64
N HIS A 739 42.59 42.30 -13.75
CA HIS A 739 43.75 42.05 -12.81
C HIS A 739 43.46 41.34 -11.46
N HIS A 740 44.34 40.56 -10.79
CA HIS A 740 45.68 39.92 -11.03
C HIS A 740 45.96 38.93 -9.84
N ASP A 741 46.98 38.04 -9.75
CA ASP A 741 47.74 37.12 -10.64
C ASP A 741 48.70 36.24 -9.78
N MET A 742 48.96 34.95 -10.13
CA MET A 742 50.18 34.19 -9.75
C MET A 742 50.35 32.87 -10.55
N GLU A 743 51.59 32.36 -10.66
CA GLU A 743 52.09 31.33 -11.60
C GLU A 743 53.16 30.41 -10.90
N PRO A 744 53.89 29.44 -11.54
CA PRO A 744 53.71 28.66 -12.80
C PRO A 744 54.11 27.14 -12.73
N LEU A 745 54.17 26.49 -13.92
CA LEU A 745 54.87 25.22 -14.32
C LEU A 745 54.15 23.86 -14.08
N ARG A 746 54.09 22.81 -14.95
CA ARG A 746 54.37 22.45 -16.38
C ARG A 746 55.09 21.07 -16.46
N PRO A 747 55.06 20.28 -17.57
CA PRO A 747 54.09 20.17 -18.69
C PRO A 747 53.79 18.68 -19.12
N HIS A 748 53.25 18.46 -20.33
CA HIS A 748 52.92 17.21 -21.05
C HIS A 748 51.58 16.52 -20.66
N ASP A 749 50.77 15.98 -21.60
CA ASP A 749 50.84 16.04 -23.08
C ASP A 749 49.45 16.01 -23.76
N ILE A 750 49.41 16.23 -25.08
CA ILE A 750 48.19 16.56 -25.85
C ILE A 750 47.50 15.34 -26.47
N LEU A 751 46.21 15.13 -26.16
CA LEU A 751 45.21 14.59 -27.10
C LEU A 751 43.85 15.30 -26.93
N ARG A 752 43.09 15.40 -28.03
CA ARG A 752 41.78 16.08 -28.07
C ARG A 752 40.64 15.16 -27.62
N PRO A 753 39.60 15.67 -26.94
CA PRO A 753 38.35 14.94 -26.80
C PRO A 753 37.64 14.83 -28.16
N ALA A 754 37.13 13.64 -28.48
CA ALA A 754 36.16 13.47 -29.56
C ALA A 754 34.75 13.75 -29.03
N CYS A 755 33.91 14.43 -29.81
CA CYS A 755 32.50 14.63 -29.45
C CYS A 755 31.75 13.29 -29.48
N PRO A 756 30.92 12.96 -28.48
CA PRO A 756 29.99 11.84 -28.60
C PRO A 756 28.92 12.15 -29.67
N PRO A 757 28.52 11.18 -30.51
CA PRO A 757 27.45 11.37 -31.49
C PRO A 757 26.05 11.40 -30.82
N ASP A 758 25.10 12.02 -31.52
CA ASP A 758 23.75 12.29 -31.01
C ASP A 758 22.90 11.06 -30.64
N TYR A 759 21.95 11.30 -29.73
CA TYR A 759 20.91 10.36 -29.30
C TYR A 759 20.12 9.75 -30.47
N THR A 760 20.10 8.41 -30.54
CA THR A 760 19.05 7.65 -31.25
C THR A 760 18.27 6.77 -30.27
N LEU A 761 16.96 6.97 -30.22
CA LEU A 761 16.03 6.35 -29.26
C LEU A 761 16.02 4.81 -29.33
N ALA A 762 16.58 4.16 -28.31
CA ALA A 762 16.37 2.74 -28.04
C ALA A 762 15.04 2.53 -27.29
N LEU A 763 13.99 2.09 -28.01
CA LEU A 763 12.69 1.72 -27.45
C LEU A 763 12.78 0.41 -26.66
N ARG A 764 13.16 0.48 -25.38
CA ARG A 764 12.94 -0.62 -24.42
C ARG A 764 11.42 -0.78 -24.20
N ARG A 765 10.88 -1.95 -24.58
CA ARG A 765 9.48 -2.34 -24.30
C ARG A 765 9.33 -2.72 -22.83
N ALA A 766 8.15 -2.49 -22.27
CA ALA A 766 7.74 -3.13 -21.02
C ALA A 766 7.21 -4.55 -21.32
N PRO A 767 7.38 -5.55 -20.43
CA PRO A 767 6.93 -6.92 -20.65
C PRO A 767 5.44 -7.12 -20.31
N ASP A 768 4.55 -6.32 -20.94
CA ASP A 768 3.08 -6.43 -20.80
C ASP A 768 2.37 -6.76 -22.15
N ASP A 769 3.09 -6.82 -23.27
CA ASP A 769 2.52 -7.07 -24.62
C ASP A 769 2.82 -8.50 -25.12
N VAL A 770 1.96 -9.47 -24.76
CA VAL A 770 1.90 -10.79 -25.44
C VAL A 770 0.59 -10.86 -26.25
N PRO A 771 0.63 -10.98 -27.60
CA PRO A 771 -0.57 -10.98 -28.41
C PRO A 771 -1.37 -12.28 -28.27
N LEU A 772 -2.70 -12.15 -28.21
CA LEU A 772 -3.65 -13.27 -28.16
C LEU A 772 -3.51 -14.20 -29.38
N MET A 773 -3.00 -15.42 -29.15
CA MET A 773 -2.99 -16.48 -30.16
C MET A 773 -4.38 -17.09 -30.32
N THR A 774 -5.02 -16.84 -31.45
CA THR A 774 -6.31 -17.47 -31.82
C THR A 774 -6.11 -18.94 -32.20
N PRO A 775 -7.00 -19.86 -31.78
CA PRO A 775 -6.83 -21.29 -32.06
C PRO A 775 -7.15 -21.62 -33.52
N ASN A 776 -6.14 -21.83 -34.38
CA ASN A 776 -6.21 -22.67 -35.59
C ASN A 776 -4.86 -22.80 -36.34
N THR A 777 -3.95 -23.66 -35.86
CA THR A 777 -3.00 -24.38 -36.76
C THR A 777 -2.53 -25.68 -36.10
N ILE A 778 -2.65 -26.81 -36.80
CA ILE A 778 -2.06 -28.11 -36.41
C ILE A 778 -1.28 -28.66 -37.62
N THR A 779 0.00 -28.96 -37.42
CA THR A 779 0.91 -29.87 -38.17
C THR A 779 2.35 -29.55 -37.71
N MET A 780 3.29 -30.48 -37.51
CA MET A 780 3.38 -31.94 -37.75
C MET A 780 3.93 -32.66 -36.50
N ILE A 781 3.59 -33.94 -36.29
CA ILE A 781 4.34 -34.87 -35.43
C ILE A 781 4.47 -36.24 -36.15
N PRO A 782 5.68 -36.80 -36.32
CA PRO A 782 5.87 -38.17 -36.80
C PRO A 782 6.00 -39.19 -35.63
N SER A 783 4.84 -39.76 -35.29
CA SER A 783 4.55 -41.06 -34.66
C SER A 783 5.67 -42.08 -34.32
N THR A 784 5.63 -42.58 -33.08
CA THR A 784 5.66 -44.03 -32.71
C THR A 784 4.80 -44.22 -31.44
N ILE A 785 3.61 -44.85 -31.49
CA ILE A 785 3.34 -46.32 -31.36
C ILE A 785 3.55 -46.83 -29.91
N THR A 786 2.63 -47.50 -29.18
CA THR A 786 1.19 -47.90 -29.27
C THR A 786 0.76 -48.35 -27.84
N GLY A 787 -0.51 -48.47 -27.41
CA GLY A 787 -1.84 -48.30 -28.02
C GLY A 787 -2.94 -48.26 -26.90
N MET A 788 -4.17 -47.81 -27.20
CA MET A 788 -5.38 -48.64 -27.45
C MET A 788 -5.96 -49.44 -26.24
N GLN A 789 -7.27 -49.44 -25.95
CA GLN A 789 -8.40 -48.58 -26.39
C GLN A 789 -9.61 -48.67 -25.37
N PRO A 790 -10.90 -48.30 -25.64
CA PRO A 790 -11.68 -47.43 -24.75
C PRO A 790 -12.93 -48.08 -24.12
N LEU A 791 -13.82 -47.28 -23.48
CA LEU A 791 -15.29 -47.45 -23.50
C LEU A 791 -16.05 -46.16 -23.09
N HIS A 792 -17.38 -46.13 -23.31
CA HIS A 792 -18.32 -44.98 -23.21
C HIS A 792 -18.59 -44.50 -21.75
N ALA A 793 -19.02 -43.28 -21.37
CA ALA A 793 -19.75 -42.12 -21.96
C ALA A 793 -21.27 -42.02 -21.63
N PHE A 794 -21.72 -40.79 -21.30
CA PHE A 794 -23.08 -40.38 -20.81
C PHE A 794 -23.47 -40.86 -19.38
N ASN A 795 -24.40 -40.26 -18.61
CA ASN A 795 -25.37 -39.17 -18.91
C ASN A 795 -25.73 -38.28 -17.68
N THR A 796 -26.57 -37.26 -17.87
CA THR A 796 -27.03 -36.27 -16.85
C THR A 796 -28.24 -36.70 -15.98
N PHE A 797 -28.47 -35.92 -14.91
CA PHE A 797 -29.58 -35.91 -13.93
C PHE A 797 -31.00 -36.35 -14.35
N PRO A 798 -31.79 -36.80 -13.36
CA PRO A 798 -33.22 -36.47 -13.24
C PRO A 798 -33.55 -35.61 -12.00
N THR A 799 -34.55 -34.72 -12.12
CA THR A 799 -35.13 -33.93 -11.02
C THR A 799 -36.65 -34.17 -10.89
N THR A 800 -37.17 -34.37 -9.68
CA THR A 800 -38.63 -34.42 -9.41
C THR A 800 -39.00 -33.96 -8.00
N THR A 801 -39.97 -33.03 -7.90
CA THR A 801 -40.98 -32.82 -6.80
C THR A 801 -40.52 -32.84 -5.33
N GLY A 802 -40.73 -31.84 -4.46
CA GLY A 802 -41.42 -30.52 -4.56
C GLY A 802 -42.80 -30.46 -3.89
N HIS A 803 -42.97 -29.69 -2.80
CA HIS A 803 -44.27 -29.18 -2.26
C HIS A 803 -44.12 -28.04 -1.21
N ASN A 804 -44.98 -27.02 -1.34
CA ASN A 804 -45.54 -26.05 -0.35
C ASN A 804 -44.73 -25.38 0.79
N ASN A 805 -44.58 -24.05 0.65
CA ASN A 805 -44.99 -22.98 1.59
C ASN A 805 -44.92 -23.21 3.13
N THR A 806 -44.09 -22.41 3.82
CA THR A 806 -44.57 -21.33 4.73
C THR A 806 -43.45 -20.34 5.09
N LEU A 807 -43.78 -19.04 5.17
CA LEU A 807 -43.02 -18.03 5.93
C LEU A 807 -43.59 -17.98 7.36
N PRO A 808 -42.77 -17.67 8.39
CA PRO A 808 -42.63 -16.26 8.78
C PRO A 808 -41.21 -15.84 9.22
N HIS A 809 -41.01 -14.52 9.33
CA HIS A 809 -39.84 -13.94 10.01
C HIS A 809 -39.82 -14.26 11.50
N GLN A 810 -38.63 -14.37 12.09
CA GLN A 810 -38.34 -13.83 13.41
C GLN A 810 -36.99 -13.09 13.40
N HIS A 811 -36.92 -11.98 14.14
CA HIS A 811 -35.65 -11.35 14.50
C HIS A 811 -34.95 -12.21 15.57
N SER A 812 -33.62 -12.20 15.59
CA SER A 812 -32.86 -12.53 16.80
C SER A 812 -31.73 -11.52 16.97
N THR A 813 -31.62 -10.95 18.18
CA THR A 813 -30.67 -9.89 18.53
C THR A 813 -29.87 -10.27 19.77
N THR A 814 -28.68 -10.86 19.57
CA THR A 814 -27.55 -11.00 20.51
C THR A 814 -26.34 -11.33 19.64
N ARG A 815 -25.20 -10.63 19.69
CA ARG A 815 -24.58 -9.86 20.80
C ARG A 815 -24.24 -10.74 22.00
N VAL A 816 -23.06 -11.37 21.91
CA VAL A 816 -22.15 -11.64 23.04
C VAL A 816 -20.89 -10.85 22.71
#